data_AF-A0A7X7L3E4-F1
#
_entry.id   AF-A0A7X7L3E4-F1
#
_cell.length_a   1.000
_cell.length_b   1.000
_cell.length_c   1.000
_cell.angle_alpha   90.00
_cell.angle_beta   90.00
_cell.angle_gamma   90.00
#
_symmetry.space_group_name_H-M   'P 1'
#
loop_
_entity.id
_entity.type
_entity.pdbx_description
1 polymer ?
#
loop_
_entity_poly.entity_id
_entity_poly.type
_entity_poly.pdbx_seq_one_letter_code
_entity_poly.pdbx_strand_id
1 'polypeptide(L)'
;MTPDQVYFNHETTATLKAVADPGFVFSGWEGDASGNQNPLTITMNSKKVITARFTNNANFTITAQAGENGSISPSGTTTLSYGESKTYTISPNAGYHVEDVVVDGVSRGGYTTYTFNRVTDSHSITAIFAAGEINQPMKPETFDVPYDAPKGGKTWTVNQGDDLQAAINGAALGDVIVLQAGATFRAPSIPFSLPYKRGSGWIYIISSELNRLQEGRRVTPADAVYMPKIVAADNPNGLPALATLFGAHHFRLAGIEIISENTKGGTYNLVLHGYGLKHPDDSHWLRKAASSSDEMPHHIVYDRCYIHSTGNNYFSRTGINANGSYIAIIDSRIENFKDGSDAQAIQVYDGAGPYKIVNNFLEATGENIMFGGTDPAIQNLVPSNIEVRGNHCFKRLAWKFNDPSYAGKNWTIKNLFELKNAERILVTGNVFENNWSVTGQHSGGQKGTAIVLTVRNQSGAAPWSVVRDLTFENNIIRNVGYGFRLTGSDDVHPSQGTTRIRIHNNAFESLRADYYGGVGMGLSSRVNHPGLDVRISHNLFAFGPSPDTSTGSWGVMIEYGAGVIMRRIAIENNLAMNGNYGIMGSNLGPGLNSLNYYLADYSITHNVIINRPCDLYYGQRGLPSAWYPAGNFFPDGNSSVGFTDYLNGNYRLLSSSPYHNAGTDGKDIGPDWDKLNAATAHAVDGNSYASYTLVVAAQNGMVTKNPDWTSYRANSQVTLTAKANAGYRFSGWSGDAEGSSNPLTVMMDRNKSITANFIDTMAPKAPSNLRVK
;
A
#
# COMPACT_ATOMS: atom_id res chain seq x y z
N MET A 1 25.18 42.45 42.21
CA MET A 1 25.55 43.67 42.98
C MET A 1 27.05 43.83 42.89
N THR A 2 27.59 45.05 42.84
CA THR A 2 29.04 45.28 42.84
C THR A 2 29.40 46.27 43.96
N PRO A 3 30.25 45.87 44.93
CA PRO A 3 30.77 44.50 45.14
C PRO A 3 29.65 43.51 45.51
N ASP A 4 29.85 42.22 45.22
CA ASP A 4 28.89 41.16 45.55
C ASP A 4 29.09 40.71 47.00
N GLN A 5 28.55 41.51 47.92
CA GLN A 5 28.73 41.34 49.37
C GLN A 5 27.40 41.56 50.09
N VAL A 6 27.19 40.84 51.19
CA VAL A 6 25.96 40.91 52.00
C VAL A 6 26.10 41.91 53.16
N TYR A 7 27.33 42.29 53.49
CA TYR A 7 27.66 43.27 54.53
C TYR A 7 28.47 44.41 53.94
N PHE A 8 28.08 45.64 54.26
CA PHE A 8 28.72 46.86 53.80
C PHE A 8 29.14 47.68 55.01
N ASN A 9 30.30 48.33 54.94
CA ASN A 9 30.68 49.32 55.94
C ASN A 9 29.67 50.50 55.88
N HIS A 10 29.32 51.04 57.04
CA HIS A 10 28.38 52.17 57.14
C HIS A 10 28.84 53.34 56.24
N GLU A 11 27.90 53.96 55.52
CA GLU A 11 28.10 55.04 54.51
C GLU A 11 28.85 54.65 53.22
N THR A 12 29.16 53.38 52.99
CA THR A 12 29.70 52.96 51.67
C THR A 12 28.61 52.86 50.62
N THR A 13 28.99 52.94 49.34
CA THR A 13 28.05 52.81 48.22
C THR A 13 28.05 51.39 47.63
N ALA A 14 26.90 50.96 47.14
CA ALA A 14 26.73 49.70 46.42
C ALA A 14 26.01 49.93 45.09
N THR A 15 26.46 49.25 44.03
CA THR A 15 25.81 49.33 42.70
C THR A 15 24.99 48.08 42.41
N LEU A 16 23.71 48.26 42.12
CA LEU A 16 22.76 47.23 41.71
C LEU A 16 22.54 47.32 40.20
N LYS A 17 22.72 46.21 39.48
CA LYS A 17 22.37 46.09 38.07
C LYS A 17 21.30 45.04 37.92
N ALA A 18 20.12 45.43 37.44
CA ALA A 18 19.09 44.50 37.02
C ALA A 18 19.40 44.01 35.60
N VAL A 19 19.38 42.69 35.40
CA VAL A 19 19.50 42.06 34.07
C VAL A 19 18.19 41.33 33.83
N ALA A 20 17.51 41.66 32.73
CA ALA A 20 16.24 41.03 32.39
C ALA A 20 16.48 39.73 31.61
N ASP A 21 15.67 38.71 31.89
CA ASP A 21 15.61 37.50 31.07
C ASP A 21 15.01 37.79 29.68
N PRO A 22 15.28 36.95 28.65
CA PRO A 22 14.65 37.08 27.33
C PRO A 22 13.13 37.23 27.43
N GLY A 23 12.58 38.25 26.77
CA GLY A 23 11.15 38.57 26.80
C GLY A 23 10.72 39.55 27.88
N PHE A 24 11.61 39.94 28.81
CA PHE A 24 11.31 40.92 29.85
C PHE A 24 12.17 42.18 29.70
N VAL A 25 11.67 43.32 30.16
CA VAL A 25 12.43 44.57 30.33
C VAL A 25 12.36 45.02 31.77
N PHE A 26 13.47 45.57 32.26
CA PHE A 26 13.51 46.18 33.58
C PHE A 26 12.56 47.38 33.62
N SER A 27 11.63 47.38 34.58
CA SER A 27 10.57 48.39 34.70
C SER A 27 10.73 49.32 35.90
N GLY A 28 11.68 49.05 36.79
CA GLY A 28 12.01 49.93 37.91
C GLY A 28 12.43 49.19 39.18
N TRP A 29 13.00 49.93 40.12
CA TRP A 29 13.31 49.47 41.47
C TRP A 29 12.19 49.85 42.44
N GLU A 30 12.00 49.05 43.48
CA GLU A 30 11.12 49.37 44.61
C GLU A 30 11.70 48.94 45.96
N GLY A 31 11.04 49.37 47.04
CA GLY A 31 11.47 49.14 48.42
C GLY A 31 12.25 50.34 48.94
N ASP A 32 13.42 50.11 49.52
CA ASP A 32 14.29 51.16 50.08
C ASP A 32 15.02 52.00 49.01
N ALA A 33 14.74 51.75 47.72
CA ALA A 33 15.10 52.60 46.60
C ALA A 33 13.97 52.57 45.54
N SER A 34 13.87 53.61 44.71
CA SER A 34 12.84 53.71 43.67
C SER A 34 13.38 54.38 42.41
N GLY A 35 12.65 54.23 41.30
CA GLY A 35 12.99 54.81 40.00
C GLY A 35 13.47 53.76 38.99
N ASN A 36 13.79 54.22 37.78
CA ASN A 36 14.09 53.36 36.62
C ASN A 36 15.58 53.36 36.22
N GLN A 37 16.46 54.01 37.00
CA GLN A 37 17.89 54.05 36.71
C GLN A 37 18.51 52.67 36.92
N ASN A 38 19.19 52.13 35.90
CA ASN A 38 19.84 50.82 35.95
C ASN A 38 21.15 50.87 35.13
N PRO A 39 22.33 50.73 35.75
CA PRO A 39 22.57 50.39 37.15
C PRO A 39 22.15 51.49 38.16
N LEU A 40 21.72 51.08 39.35
CA LEU A 40 21.36 51.93 40.48
C LEU A 40 22.47 51.93 41.53
N THR A 41 22.93 53.11 41.94
CA THR A 41 23.87 53.25 43.07
C THR A 41 23.12 53.70 44.32
N ILE A 42 23.35 52.99 45.44
CA ILE A 42 22.74 53.30 46.74
C ILE A 42 23.82 53.49 47.82
N THR A 43 23.49 54.24 48.88
CA THR A 43 24.33 54.37 50.08
C THR A 43 23.83 53.41 51.18
N MET A 44 24.75 52.65 51.77
CA MET A 44 24.48 51.66 52.82
C MET A 44 24.59 52.30 54.22
N ASN A 45 23.64 53.17 54.54
CA ASN A 45 23.49 53.82 55.85
C ASN A 45 22.49 53.11 56.79
N SER A 46 21.82 52.08 56.29
CA SER A 46 20.94 51.19 57.05
C SER A 46 20.86 49.84 56.35
N LYS A 47 20.20 48.86 56.97
CA LYS A 47 19.71 47.68 56.24
C LYS A 47 18.79 48.16 55.10
N LYS A 48 18.95 47.58 53.90
CA LYS A 48 18.16 47.87 52.71
C LYS A 48 17.47 46.62 52.16
N VAL A 49 16.25 46.75 51.69
CA VAL A 49 15.49 45.77 50.91
C VAL A 49 15.04 46.44 49.62
N ILE A 50 15.64 46.02 48.50
CA ILE A 50 15.37 46.61 47.18
C ILE A 50 15.04 45.47 46.21
N THR A 51 13.95 45.65 45.46
CA THR A 51 13.45 44.66 44.50
C THR A 51 13.51 45.23 43.09
N ALA A 52 14.03 44.47 42.13
CA ALA A 52 13.94 44.79 40.70
C ALA A 52 12.59 44.33 40.15
N ARG A 53 11.88 45.21 39.45
CA ARG A 53 10.68 44.87 38.69
C ARG A 53 11.00 44.73 37.21
N PHE A 54 10.31 43.79 36.57
CA PHE A 54 10.39 43.56 35.14
C PHE A 54 8.99 43.46 34.53
N THR A 55 8.80 44.00 33.34
CA THR A 55 7.57 43.90 32.53
C THR A 55 7.84 43.10 31.27
N ASN A 56 6.88 42.30 30.83
CA ASN A 56 6.98 41.55 29.58
C ASN A 56 7.04 42.53 28.39
N ASN A 57 7.98 42.33 27.46
CA ASN A 57 8.18 43.20 26.29
C ASN A 57 8.35 42.42 24.97
N ALA A 58 8.17 41.09 24.96
CA ALA A 58 8.18 40.33 23.72
C ALA A 58 6.78 39.81 23.40
N ASN A 59 6.17 40.47 22.41
CA ASN A 59 4.99 39.96 21.73
C ASN A 59 5.45 39.12 20.54
N PHE A 60 5.04 37.85 20.51
CA PHE A 60 5.25 36.95 19.37
C PHE A 60 4.00 36.90 18.52
N THR A 61 4.19 36.64 17.23
CA THR A 61 3.08 36.58 16.29
C THR A 61 2.97 35.20 15.69
N ILE A 62 1.75 34.70 15.52
CA ILE A 62 1.46 33.54 14.68
C ILE A 62 0.59 34.01 13.53
N THR A 63 1.09 33.88 12.31
CA THR A 63 0.34 34.24 11.09
C THR A 63 -0.33 33.00 10.51
N ALA A 64 -1.65 32.97 10.57
CA ALA A 64 -2.47 31.87 10.07
C ALA A 64 -3.13 32.19 8.73
N GLN A 65 -2.97 31.30 7.76
CA GLN A 65 -3.56 31.40 6.43
C GLN A 65 -4.28 30.11 6.05
N ALA A 66 -5.33 30.24 5.24
CA ALA A 66 -6.03 29.12 4.63
C ALA A 66 -5.99 29.31 3.12
N GLY A 67 -5.66 28.24 2.39
CA GLY A 67 -5.85 28.16 0.95
C GLY A 67 -7.34 28.15 0.59
N GLU A 68 -7.62 28.11 -0.71
CA GLU A 68 -9.00 28.00 -1.20
C GLU A 68 -9.69 26.75 -0.64
N ASN A 69 -11.03 26.80 -0.55
CA ASN A 69 -11.88 25.66 -0.20
C ASN A 69 -11.84 25.17 1.26
N GLY A 70 -11.45 26.05 2.18
CA GLY A 70 -11.65 25.87 3.61
C GLY A 70 -11.30 27.12 4.40
N SER A 71 -11.16 26.99 5.71
CA SER A 71 -10.87 28.08 6.63
C SER A 71 -9.97 27.64 7.79
N ILE A 72 -9.26 28.60 8.39
CA ILE A 72 -8.48 28.43 9.63
C ILE A 72 -8.93 29.49 10.64
N SER A 73 -9.11 29.12 11.92
CA SER A 73 -9.59 29.99 12.99
C SER A 73 -8.74 29.87 14.27
N PRO A 74 -8.17 30.97 14.78
CA PRO A 74 -8.25 32.32 14.22
C PRO A 74 -7.46 32.45 12.91
N SER A 75 -7.96 33.23 11.95
CA SER A 75 -7.22 33.58 10.73
C SER A 75 -6.40 34.85 10.94
N GLY A 76 -5.34 35.04 10.15
CA GLY A 76 -4.49 36.22 10.21
C GLY A 76 -3.50 36.17 11.38
N THR A 77 -3.04 37.33 11.84
CA THR A 77 -2.00 37.43 12.86
C THR A 77 -2.60 37.39 14.27
N THR A 78 -2.21 36.41 15.06
CA THR A 78 -2.46 36.39 16.52
C THR A 78 -1.21 36.84 17.26
N THR A 79 -1.33 37.83 18.13
CA THR A 79 -0.25 38.28 19.02
C THR A 79 -0.34 37.59 20.37
N LEU A 80 0.77 37.08 20.87
CA LEU A 80 0.89 36.30 22.10
C LEU A 80 2.03 36.83 22.97
N SER A 81 1.86 36.78 24.28
CA SER A 81 2.94 37.02 25.24
C SER A 81 3.91 35.84 25.26
N TYR A 82 5.18 36.10 25.61
CA TYR A 82 6.19 35.04 25.81
C TYR A 82 5.65 33.86 26.64
N GLY A 83 5.69 32.65 26.08
CA GLY A 83 5.29 31.41 26.73
C GLY A 83 3.78 31.10 26.71
N GLU A 84 2.95 31.93 26.08
CA GLU A 84 1.53 31.61 25.85
C GLU A 84 1.35 30.48 24.81
N SER A 85 0.23 29.78 24.87
CA SER A 85 -0.11 28.72 23.92
C SER A 85 -1.36 29.11 23.11
N LYS A 86 -1.44 28.67 21.86
CA LYS A 86 -2.55 29.01 20.97
C LYS A 86 -2.97 27.84 20.09
N THR A 87 -4.28 27.59 20.05
CA THR A 87 -4.89 26.58 19.18
C THR A 87 -5.56 27.22 17.98
N TYR A 88 -5.37 26.59 16.81
CA TYR A 88 -6.01 26.89 15.54
C TYR A 88 -6.92 25.73 15.14
N THR A 89 -8.13 26.03 14.67
CA THR A 89 -9.10 25.08 14.11
C THR A 89 -9.14 25.26 12.60
N ILE A 90 -8.99 24.18 11.84
CA ILE A 90 -9.01 24.16 10.38
C ILE A 90 -10.29 23.43 9.94
N SER A 91 -11.13 24.11 9.15
CA SER A 91 -12.44 23.61 8.70
C SER A 91 -12.50 23.61 7.16
N PRO A 92 -12.49 22.43 6.49
CA PRO A 92 -12.68 22.36 5.05
C PRO A 92 -14.12 22.71 4.65
N ASN A 93 -14.31 23.22 3.43
CA ASN A 93 -15.64 23.38 2.85
C ASN A 93 -16.25 22.01 2.51
N ALA A 94 -17.57 21.95 2.33
CA ALA A 94 -18.24 20.73 1.88
C ALA A 94 -17.64 20.22 0.56
N GLY A 95 -17.34 18.92 0.49
CA GLY A 95 -16.70 18.30 -0.66
C GLY A 95 -15.18 18.54 -0.77
N TYR A 96 -14.53 19.01 0.30
CA TYR A 96 -13.08 19.17 0.41
C TYR A 96 -12.56 18.55 1.71
N HIS A 97 -11.25 18.32 1.79
CA HIS A 97 -10.55 17.89 3.02
C HIS A 97 -9.26 18.71 3.21
N VAL A 98 -8.72 18.71 4.43
CA VAL A 98 -7.40 19.30 4.71
C VAL A 98 -6.33 18.40 4.09
N GLU A 99 -5.68 18.88 3.04
CA GLU A 99 -4.56 18.22 2.38
C GLU A 99 -3.31 18.29 3.26
N ASP A 100 -3.00 19.48 3.78
CA ASP A 100 -1.84 19.72 4.62
C ASP A 100 -2.04 20.92 5.56
N VAL A 101 -1.30 20.92 6.66
CA VAL A 101 -1.07 22.07 7.52
C VAL A 101 0.44 22.32 7.57
N VAL A 102 0.89 23.40 6.94
CA VAL A 102 2.31 23.77 6.87
C VAL A 102 2.63 24.75 7.98
N VAL A 103 3.54 24.40 8.88
CA VAL A 103 4.00 25.26 9.99
C VAL A 103 5.46 25.61 9.78
N ASP A 104 5.76 26.90 9.67
CA ASP A 104 7.10 27.44 9.40
C ASP A 104 7.77 26.81 8.16
N GLY A 105 6.98 26.63 7.10
CA GLY A 105 7.41 25.99 5.86
C GLY A 105 7.51 24.46 5.92
N VAL A 106 7.20 23.84 7.06
CA VAL A 106 7.27 22.38 7.25
C VAL A 106 5.86 21.78 7.30
N SER A 107 5.61 20.82 6.41
CA SER A 107 4.37 20.02 6.38
C SER A 107 4.13 19.30 7.71
N ARG A 108 2.89 19.34 8.19
CA ARG A 108 2.42 18.59 9.36
C ARG A 108 1.39 17.53 8.96
N GLY A 109 0.81 17.59 7.77
CA GLY A 109 -0.26 16.73 7.28
C GLY A 109 -1.65 17.32 7.54
N GLY A 110 -2.70 16.59 7.13
CA GLY A 110 -4.09 17.02 7.15
C GLY A 110 -4.74 17.15 8.54
N TYR A 111 -4.20 18.02 9.40
CA TYR A 111 -4.77 18.34 10.71
C TYR A 111 -5.98 19.27 10.59
N THR A 112 -7.06 18.96 11.30
CA THR A 112 -8.20 19.88 11.50
C THR A 112 -8.03 20.78 12.73
N THR A 113 -6.97 20.57 13.52
CA THR A 113 -6.58 21.42 14.65
C THR A 113 -5.06 21.42 14.84
N TYR A 114 -4.46 22.56 15.19
CA TYR A 114 -3.03 22.66 15.53
C TYR A 114 -2.81 23.58 16.72
N THR A 115 -2.03 23.15 17.71
CA THR A 115 -1.71 23.94 18.90
C THR A 115 -0.22 24.27 18.97
N PHE A 116 0.10 25.55 19.01
CA PHE A 116 1.43 26.03 19.41
C PHE A 116 1.49 26.07 20.94
N ASN A 117 2.39 25.28 21.53
CA ASN A 117 2.59 25.25 22.98
C ASN A 117 3.77 26.13 23.36
N ARG A 118 3.58 27.02 24.34
CA ARG A 118 4.62 27.89 24.92
C ARG A 118 5.44 28.63 23.87
N VAL A 119 4.81 29.54 23.16
CA VAL A 119 5.39 30.31 22.06
C VAL A 119 6.53 31.20 22.57
N THR A 120 7.74 30.93 22.10
CA THR A 120 8.95 31.72 22.40
C THR A 120 9.51 32.46 21.19
N ASP A 121 8.92 32.24 20.01
CA ASP A 121 9.30 32.85 18.72
C ASP A 121 8.04 33.08 17.87
N SER A 122 8.14 33.90 16.81
CA SER A 122 7.02 34.09 15.88
C SER A 122 6.94 32.92 14.89
N HIS A 123 5.72 32.53 14.52
CA HIS A 123 5.44 31.37 13.66
C HIS A 123 4.47 31.69 12.51
N SER A 124 4.37 30.76 11.58
CA SER A 124 3.38 30.74 10.51
C SER A 124 2.67 29.39 10.47
N ILE A 125 1.39 29.39 10.09
CA ILE A 125 0.59 28.18 9.86
C ILE A 125 -0.29 28.38 8.62
N THR A 126 -0.20 27.46 7.66
CA THR A 126 -0.98 27.49 6.42
C THR A 126 -1.78 26.20 6.27
N ALA A 127 -3.10 26.30 6.19
CA ALA A 127 -3.97 25.17 5.85
C ALA A 127 -4.16 25.07 4.33
N ILE A 128 -3.96 23.90 3.76
CA ILE A 128 -4.12 23.59 2.34
C ILE A 128 -5.26 22.59 2.19
N PHE A 129 -6.13 22.79 1.20
CA PHE A 129 -7.31 21.95 0.98
C PHE A 129 -7.34 21.38 -0.43
N ALA A 130 -7.82 20.14 -0.54
CA ALA A 130 -8.01 19.45 -1.82
C ALA A 130 -9.47 18.96 -1.96
N ALA A 131 -9.96 18.91 -3.20
CA ALA A 131 -11.31 18.45 -3.51
C ALA A 131 -11.52 16.95 -3.20
N GLY A 132 -12.72 16.60 -2.77
CA GLY A 132 -13.17 15.25 -2.41
C GLY A 132 -13.87 15.19 -1.04
N GLU A 133 -14.94 14.40 -0.91
CA GLU A 133 -15.37 13.88 0.40
C GLU A 133 -14.22 13.05 1.00
N ILE A 134 -14.13 13.02 2.33
CA ILE A 134 -13.03 12.40 3.10
C ILE A 134 -12.55 11.07 2.46
N ASN A 135 -11.37 11.14 1.82
CA ASN A 135 -10.38 10.10 1.57
C ASN A 135 -10.79 8.81 0.81
N GLN A 136 -11.11 8.94 -0.48
CA GLN A 136 -10.84 7.82 -1.41
C GLN A 136 -9.33 7.73 -1.67
N PRO A 137 -8.74 6.51 -1.67
CA PRO A 137 -7.36 6.32 -2.08
C PRO A 137 -7.09 6.89 -3.48
N MET A 138 -5.95 7.55 -3.69
CA MET A 138 -5.45 7.80 -5.04
C MET A 138 -5.21 6.48 -5.75
N LYS A 139 -5.75 6.33 -6.96
CA LYS A 139 -5.57 5.12 -7.76
C LYS A 139 -4.13 5.02 -8.29
N PRO A 140 -3.57 3.81 -8.45
CA PRO A 140 -2.30 3.62 -9.13
C PRO A 140 -2.39 4.06 -10.60
N GLU A 141 -1.31 4.63 -11.12
CA GLU A 141 -1.07 4.66 -12.56
C GLU A 141 -0.71 3.25 -13.03
N THR A 142 -1.65 2.58 -13.71
CA THR A 142 -1.38 1.26 -14.30
C THR A 142 -0.70 1.42 -15.66
N PHE A 143 0.21 0.50 -15.97
CA PHE A 143 0.81 0.40 -17.30
C PHE A 143 0.45 -0.94 -17.92
N ASP A 144 0.25 -0.98 -19.24
CA ASP A 144 0.08 -2.23 -19.95
C ASP A 144 1.43 -2.76 -20.48
N VAL A 145 1.48 -4.06 -20.79
CA VAL A 145 2.70 -4.75 -21.21
C VAL A 145 2.52 -5.34 -22.62
N PRO A 146 3.41 -5.03 -23.59
CA PRO A 146 3.29 -5.53 -24.96
C PRO A 146 3.50 -7.04 -25.02
N TYR A 147 2.60 -7.80 -25.63
CA TYR A 147 2.74 -9.26 -25.84
C TYR A 147 3.46 -9.60 -27.14
N ASP A 148 3.25 -8.80 -28.19
CA ASP A 148 3.84 -9.05 -29.49
C ASP A 148 5.35 -8.93 -29.44
N ALA A 149 6.04 -10.00 -29.85
CA ALA A 149 7.49 -9.97 -30.01
C ALA A 149 7.89 -8.87 -31.02
N PRO A 150 9.03 -8.20 -30.79
CA PRO A 150 9.56 -7.21 -31.72
C PRO A 150 9.67 -7.77 -33.14
N LYS A 151 9.31 -6.95 -34.13
CA LYS A 151 9.44 -7.29 -35.56
C LYS A 151 10.64 -6.57 -36.15
N GLY A 152 11.42 -7.26 -36.97
CA GLY A 152 12.51 -6.67 -37.76
C GLY A 152 13.90 -6.72 -37.11
N GLY A 153 14.04 -7.18 -35.87
CA GLY A 153 15.33 -7.48 -35.25
C GLY A 153 15.83 -8.91 -35.53
N LYS A 154 17.03 -9.23 -35.04
CA LYS A 154 17.65 -10.54 -35.19
C LYS A 154 17.00 -11.55 -34.25
N THR A 155 16.81 -12.78 -34.74
CA THR A 155 16.46 -13.93 -33.91
C THR A 155 17.72 -14.72 -33.54
N TRP A 156 17.97 -14.91 -32.25
CA TRP A 156 19.06 -15.70 -31.69
C TRP A 156 18.50 -17.05 -31.23
N THR A 157 18.81 -18.14 -31.92
CA THR A 157 18.46 -19.48 -31.45
C THR A 157 19.54 -19.98 -30.49
N VAL A 158 19.15 -20.45 -29.31
CA VAL A 158 20.05 -20.95 -28.27
C VAL A 158 19.55 -22.32 -27.82
N ASN A 159 20.30 -23.36 -28.18
CA ASN A 159 20.00 -24.76 -27.86
C ASN A 159 20.72 -25.18 -26.57
N GLN A 160 20.41 -26.39 -26.10
CA GLN A 160 21.16 -26.98 -24.99
C GLN A 160 22.65 -27.09 -25.31
N GLY A 161 23.50 -26.56 -24.41
CA GLY A 161 24.95 -26.53 -24.56
C GLY A 161 25.50 -25.24 -25.19
N ASP A 162 24.63 -24.41 -25.78
CA ASP A 162 25.02 -23.08 -26.28
C ASP A 162 25.22 -22.09 -25.12
N ASP A 163 25.98 -21.03 -25.39
CA ASP A 163 26.24 -19.96 -24.42
C ASP A 163 25.10 -18.94 -24.38
N LEU A 164 24.17 -19.14 -23.45
CA LEU A 164 23.07 -18.22 -23.18
C LEU A 164 23.55 -16.81 -22.81
N GLN A 165 24.64 -16.67 -22.05
CA GLN A 165 25.11 -15.34 -21.66
C GLN A 165 25.69 -14.58 -22.86
N ALA A 166 26.38 -15.28 -23.77
CA ALA A 166 26.86 -14.68 -25.02
C ALA A 166 25.69 -14.17 -25.89
N ALA A 167 24.59 -14.93 -25.99
CA ALA A 167 23.39 -14.49 -26.69
C ALA A 167 22.76 -13.24 -26.05
N ILE A 168 22.63 -13.22 -24.72
CA ILE A 168 22.14 -12.05 -23.97
C ILE A 168 23.04 -10.83 -24.21
N ASN A 169 24.35 -11.00 -24.17
CA ASN A 169 25.32 -9.93 -24.40
C ASN A 169 25.28 -9.42 -25.85
N GLY A 170 25.09 -10.31 -26.83
CA GLY A 170 25.08 -9.99 -28.25
C GLY A 170 23.76 -9.35 -28.75
N ALA A 171 22.64 -9.63 -28.11
CA ALA A 171 21.33 -9.13 -28.56
C ALA A 171 21.22 -7.59 -28.47
N ALA A 172 20.64 -6.97 -29.49
CA ALA A 172 20.29 -5.56 -29.54
C ALA A 172 18.79 -5.35 -29.23
N LEU A 173 18.39 -4.13 -28.85
CA LEU A 173 16.97 -3.80 -28.67
C LEU A 173 16.21 -4.02 -29.99
N GLY A 174 15.10 -4.74 -29.94
CA GLY A 174 14.37 -5.24 -31.10
C GLY A 174 14.66 -6.71 -31.44
N ASP A 175 15.67 -7.34 -30.83
CA ASP A 175 15.99 -8.75 -31.05
C ASP A 175 15.10 -9.69 -30.22
N VAL A 176 15.05 -10.95 -30.67
CA VAL A 176 14.41 -12.06 -29.95
C VAL A 176 15.46 -13.16 -29.73
N ILE A 177 15.63 -13.60 -28.49
CA ILE A 177 16.39 -14.77 -28.09
C ILE A 177 15.40 -15.92 -27.88
N VAL A 178 15.50 -16.96 -28.70
CA VAL A 178 14.66 -18.16 -28.65
C VAL A 178 15.46 -19.29 -28.03
N LEU A 179 15.05 -19.72 -26.85
CA LEU A 179 15.65 -20.81 -26.11
C LEU A 179 14.91 -22.11 -26.41
N GLN A 180 15.63 -23.17 -26.72
CA GLN A 180 15.05 -24.50 -26.96
C GLN A 180 14.26 -24.99 -25.74
N ALA A 181 12.98 -25.30 -25.92
CA ALA A 181 12.15 -25.93 -24.88
C ALA A 181 12.78 -27.24 -24.38
N GLY A 182 12.76 -27.47 -23.06
CA GLY A 182 13.41 -28.60 -22.41
C GLY A 182 14.93 -28.47 -22.23
N ALA A 183 15.59 -27.51 -22.87
CA ALA A 183 17.01 -27.26 -22.65
C ALA A 183 17.27 -26.77 -21.22
N THR A 184 18.44 -27.10 -20.67
CA THR A 184 18.85 -26.67 -19.33
C THR A 184 20.12 -25.82 -19.41
N PHE A 185 20.02 -24.58 -18.94
CA PHE A 185 21.11 -23.61 -18.84
C PHE A 185 21.51 -23.44 -17.38
N ARG A 186 22.72 -23.90 -17.03
CA ARG A 186 23.22 -23.88 -15.65
C ARG A 186 24.23 -22.77 -15.49
N ALA A 187 24.05 -21.95 -14.46
CA ALA A 187 24.99 -20.88 -14.11
C ALA A 187 25.98 -21.42 -13.04
N PRO A 188 27.24 -21.79 -13.39
CA PRO A 188 28.10 -22.55 -12.49
C PRO A 188 28.73 -21.70 -11.37
N SER A 189 29.04 -20.44 -11.64
CA SER A 189 29.83 -19.58 -10.72
C SER A 189 29.33 -18.14 -10.62
N ILE A 190 28.58 -17.67 -11.61
CA ILE A 190 27.97 -16.34 -11.69
C ILE A 190 26.56 -16.49 -12.26
N PRO A 191 25.59 -15.65 -11.85
CA PRO A 191 24.26 -15.68 -12.41
C PRO A 191 24.24 -15.26 -13.89
N PHE A 192 23.24 -15.73 -14.64
CA PHE A 192 22.93 -15.09 -15.91
C PHE A 192 22.51 -13.65 -15.67
N SER A 193 23.05 -12.72 -16.45
CA SER A 193 22.99 -11.29 -16.20
C SER A 193 22.34 -10.56 -17.37
N LEU A 194 21.26 -9.82 -17.12
CA LEU A 194 20.66 -8.91 -18.09
C LEU A 194 21.37 -7.55 -18.01
N PRO A 195 22.03 -7.08 -19.09
CA PRO A 195 22.81 -5.84 -19.04
C PRO A 195 21.99 -4.62 -19.48
N TYR A 196 22.52 -3.42 -19.23
CA TYR A 196 22.09 -2.20 -19.93
C TYR A 196 22.32 -2.34 -21.44
N LYS A 197 21.40 -1.80 -22.25
CA LYS A 197 21.46 -1.80 -23.72
C LYS A 197 21.14 -0.41 -24.23
N ARG A 198 22.00 0.16 -25.08
CA ARG A 198 21.77 1.51 -25.61
C ARG A 198 20.62 1.53 -26.62
N GLY A 199 19.64 2.41 -26.42
CA GLY A 199 18.56 2.71 -27.38
C GLY A 199 17.16 2.52 -26.80
N SER A 200 16.18 2.27 -27.66
CA SER A 200 14.79 1.98 -27.31
C SER A 200 14.30 0.69 -27.99
N GLY A 201 13.21 0.11 -27.47
CA GLY A 201 12.68 -1.17 -27.94
C GLY A 201 12.85 -2.26 -26.89
N TRP A 202 12.37 -3.47 -27.18
CA TRP A 202 12.40 -4.61 -26.25
C TRP A 202 13.33 -5.71 -26.74
N ILE A 203 13.94 -6.45 -25.82
CA ILE A 203 14.54 -7.76 -26.08
C ILE A 203 13.63 -8.81 -25.47
N TYR A 204 13.27 -9.79 -26.28
CA TYR A 204 12.43 -10.92 -25.84
C TYR A 204 13.32 -12.14 -25.64
N ILE A 205 13.22 -12.81 -24.49
CA ILE A 205 13.84 -14.10 -24.22
C ILE A 205 12.71 -15.09 -24.04
N ILE A 206 12.52 -15.99 -25.00
CA ILE A 206 11.31 -16.81 -25.09
C ILE A 206 11.63 -18.28 -25.26
N SER A 207 10.71 -19.14 -24.81
CA SER A 207 10.72 -20.55 -25.22
C SER A 207 10.44 -20.70 -26.72
N SER A 208 11.08 -21.67 -27.36
CA SER A 208 10.76 -22.12 -28.72
C SER A 208 9.33 -22.69 -28.85
N GLU A 209 8.70 -23.08 -27.74
CA GLU A 209 7.33 -23.61 -27.66
C GLU A 209 6.37 -22.62 -26.97
N LEU A 210 6.66 -21.32 -27.00
CA LEU A 210 5.81 -20.30 -26.35
C LEU A 210 4.36 -20.33 -26.86
N ASN A 211 4.13 -20.71 -28.11
CA ASN A 211 2.80 -20.89 -28.71
C ASN A 211 1.95 -21.97 -28.01
N ARG A 212 2.56 -22.89 -27.26
CA ARG A 212 1.87 -23.90 -26.43
C ARG A 212 1.39 -23.33 -25.10
N LEU A 213 1.94 -22.19 -24.68
CA LEU A 213 1.60 -21.50 -23.44
C LEU A 213 0.63 -20.38 -23.75
N GLN A 214 -0.66 -20.58 -23.50
CA GLN A 214 -1.69 -19.60 -23.85
C GLN A 214 -1.56 -18.30 -23.03
N GLU A 215 -1.67 -17.13 -23.69
CA GLU A 215 -1.75 -15.83 -23.02
C GLU A 215 -3.01 -15.70 -22.15
N GLY A 216 -2.90 -15.01 -21.01
CA GLY A 216 -3.99 -14.89 -20.05
C GLY A 216 -4.25 -16.15 -19.23
N ARG A 217 -3.63 -17.29 -19.57
CA ARG A 217 -3.63 -18.51 -18.75
C ARG A 217 -2.34 -18.56 -17.95
N ARG A 218 -2.49 -18.62 -16.62
CA ARG A 218 -1.35 -18.83 -15.73
C ARG A 218 -0.72 -20.19 -15.96
N VAL A 219 0.60 -20.24 -16.01
CA VAL A 219 1.33 -21.51 -16.16
C VAL A 219 1.22 -22.39 -14.91
N THR A 220 1.24 -23.70 -15.15
CA THR A 220 1.24 -24.75 -14.14
C THR A 220 2.53 -25.57 -14.23
N PRO A 221 2.88 -26.38 -13.22
CA PRO A 221 4.05 -27.25 -13.30
C PRO A 221 4.01 -28.22 -14.49
N ALA A 222 2.83 -28.58 -14.99
CA ALA A 222 2.67 -29.44 -16.17
C ALA A 222 3.13 -28.76 -17.47
N ASP A 223 3.12 -27.42 -17.50
CA ASP A 223 3.55 -26.64 -18.67
C ASP A 223 5.09 -26.55 -18.79
N ALA A 224 5.84 -26.95 -17.76
CA ALA A 224 7.31 -26.88 -17.72
C ALA A 224 7.99 -27.67 -18.86
N VAL A 225 7.34 -28.69 -19.43
CA VAL A 225 7.84 -29.43 -20.60
C VAL A 225 8.01 -28.55 -21.84
N TYR A 226 7.30 -27.42 -21.91
CA TYR A 226 7.39 -26.45 -23.00
C TYR A 226 8.36 -25.31 -22.67
N MET A 227 9.12 -25.39 -21.57
CA MET A 227 9.97 -24.31 -21.11
C MET A 227 11.45 -24.72 -21.15
N PRO A 228 12.37 -23.84 -21.56
CA PRO A 228 13.77 -23.94 -21.20
C PRO A 228 13.94 -23.69 -19.69
N LYS A 229 15.00 -24.24 -19.09
CA LYS A 229 15.34 -24.06 -17.68
C LYS A 229 16.55 -23.17 -17.50
N ILE A 230 16.45 -22.17 -16.64
CA ILE A 230 17.57 -21.38 -16.13
C ILE A 230 17.78 -21.76 -14.66
N VAL A 231 18.95 -22.33 -14.35
CA VAL A 231 19.19 -23.01 -13.07
C VAL A 231 20.19 -22.25 -12.21
N ALA A 232 19.80 -21.94 -10.97
CA ALA A 232 20.74 -21.65 -9.88
C ALA A 232 21.36 -22.98 -9.44
N ALA A 233 22.61 -23.21 -9.84
CA ALA A 233 23.34 -24.43 -9.53
C ALA A 233 23.81 -24.48 -8.06
N ASP A 234 24.26 -25.66 -7.63
CA ASP A 234 24.87 -25.91 -6.32
C ASP A 234 26.02 -24.94 -6.03
N ASN A 235 25.87 -24.07 -5.03
CA ASN A 235 26.88 -23.09 -4.65
C ASN A 235 26.76 -22.64 -3.18
N PRO A 236 27.85 -22.73 -2.37
CA PRO A 236 27.90 -22.27 -0.96
C PRO A 236 27.50 -20.81 -0.74
N ASN A 237 27.60 -19.97 -1.77
CA ASN A 237 27.31 -18.54 -1.68
C ASN A 237 25.85 -18.20 -1.97
N GLY A 238 25.00 -19.18 -2.29
CA GLY A 238 23.56 -18.95 -2.49
C GLY A 238 23.18 -17.91 -3.56
N LEU A 239 23.90 -17.98 -4.69
CA LEU A 239 23.74 -17.08 -5.84
C LEU A 239 22.37 -17.22 -6.55
N PRO A 240 21.91 -16.16 -7.23
CA PRO A 240 20.74 -16.23 -8.10
C PRO A 240 20.98 -17.07 -9.36
N ALA A 241 19.90 -17.47 -10.02
CA ALA A 241 19.94 -18.05 -11.36
C ALA A 241 20.05 -16.93 -12.42
N LEU A 242 19.27 -15.88 -12.21
CA LEU A 242 19.14 -14.73 -13.10
C LEU A 242 19.22 -13.44 -12.29
N ALA A 243 19.89 -12.44 -12.84
CA ALA A 243 19.92 -11.13 -12.23
C ALA A 243 20.03 -10.00 -13.27
N THR A 244 19.67 -8.77 -12.90
CA THR A 244 19.81 -7.59 -13.77
C THR A 244 20.95 -6.69 -13.30
N LEU A 245 21.83 -6.29 -14.21
CA LEU A 245 22.83 -5.26 -13.93
C LEU A 245 22.20 -3.89 -13.76
N PHE A 246 22.95 -2.93 -13.21
CA PHE A 246 22.51 -1.54 -13.14
C PHE A 246 22.09 -1.00 -14.51
N GLY A 247 20.97 -0.28 -14.52
CA GLY A 247 20.35 0.30 -15.72
C GLY A 247 19.80 -0.73 -16.71
N ALA A 248 19.82 -2.04 -16.42
CA ALA A 248 19.25 -3.03 -17.34
C ALA A 248 17.78 -2.74 -17.61
N HIS A 249 17.39 -2.78 -18.89
CA HIS A 249 16.04 -2.38 -19.25
C HIS A 249 15.45 -3.04 -20.47
N HIS A 250 14.11 -3.04 -20.53
CA HIS A 250 13.29 -3.48 -21.66
C HIS A 250 13.52 -4.96 -22.04
N PHE A 251 13.50 -5.84 -21.04
CA PHE A 251 13.56 -7.29 -21.23
C PHE A 251 12.22 -7.94 -20.91
N ARG A 252 11.74 -8.81 -21.79
CA ARG A 252 10.61 -9.71 -21.52
C ARG A 252 11.08 -11.15 -21.56
N LEU A 253 10.89 -11.87 -20.46
CA LEU A 253 11.11 -13.31 -20.37
C LEU A 253 9.76 -13.99 -20.46
N ALA A 254 9.55 -14.83 -21.48
CA ALA A 254 8.27 -15.48 -21.72
C ALA A 254 8.38 -17.01 -21.84
N GLY A 255 7.64 -17.74 -21.01
CA GLY A 255 7.61 -19.20 -21.04
C GLY A 255 8.91 -19.85 -20.55
N ILE A 256 9.54 -19.28 -19.52
CA ILE A 256 10.83 -19.74 -18.99
C ILE A 256 10.63 -20.40 -17.61
N GLU A 257 11.24 -21.55 -17.39
CA GLU A 257 11.40 -22.15 -16.06
C GLU A 257 12.67 -21.58 -15.42
N ILE A 258 12.57 -21.01 -14.22
CA ILE A 258 13.71 -20.55 -13.43
C ILE A 258 13.70 -21.30 -12.12
N ILE A 259 14.76 -22.07 -11.84
CA ILE A 259 14.74 -23.04 -10.75
C ILE A 259 16.00 -22.96 -9.87
N SER A 260 15.79 -23.06 -8.54
CA SER A 260 16.87 -23.39 -7.61
C SER A 260 16.97 -24.90 -7.39
N GLU A 261 18.13 -25.45 -7.78
CA GLU A 261 18.54 -26.81 -7.43
C GLU A 261 19.60 -26.81 -6.30
N ASN A 262 19.90 -25.66 -5.70
CA ASN A 262 21.02 -25.52 -4.79
C ASN A 262 20.80 -26.29 -3.47
N THR A 263 21.69 -27.24 -3.22
CA THR A 263 21.79 -28.06 -2.01
C THR A 263 23.02 -27.73 -1.16
N LYS A 264 23.85 -26.77 -1.57
CA LYS A 264 25.06 -26.37 -0.85
C LYS A 264 24.88 -24.96 -0.33
N GLY A 265 24.00 -24.73 0.64
CA GLY A 265 23.87 -23.41 1.28
C GLY A 265 22.63 -22.60 0.87
N GLY A 266 21.71 -23.19 0.10
CA GLY A 266 20.41 -22.56 -0.24
C GLY A 266 20.53 -21.43 -1.26
N THR A 267 19.41 -20.77 -1.59
CA THR A 267 19.38 -19.63 -2.52
C THR A 267 18.76 -18.42 -1.84
N TYR A 268 19.45 -17.28 -1.81
CA TYR A 268 18.93 -16.08 -1.15
C TYR A 268 17.87 -15.38 -2.00
N ASN A 269 18.20 -15.09 -3.25
CA ASN A 269 17.26 -14.58 -4.25
C ASN A 269 17.43 -15.48 -5.47
N LEU A 270 16.37 -16.09 -5.98
CA LEU A 270 16.46 -16.87 -7.22
C LEU A 270 16.60 -15.94 -8.43
N VAL A 271 15.87 -14.82 -8.38
CA VAL A 271 15.95 -13.71 -9.32
C VAL A 271 16.25 -12.42 -8.55
N LEU A 272 17.30 -11.70 -8.96
CA LEU A 272 17.75 -10.48 -8.30
C LEU A 272 17.76 -9.27 -9.25
N HIS A 273 17.03 -8.21 -8.91
CA HIS A 273 17.10 -6.95 -9.63
C HIS A 273 18.09 -5.96 -9.00
N GLY A 274 18.78 -5.21 -9.87
CA GLY A 274 19.65 -4.08 -9.52
C GLY A 274 20.91 -4.43 -8.74
N TYR A 275 21.87 -5.13 -9.36
CA TYR A 275 23.20 -5.37 -8.77
C TYR A 275 24.35 -4.93 -9.68
N GLY A 276 25.43 -4.42 -9.09
CA GLY A 276 26.71 -4.22 -9.77
C GLY A 276 27.52 -5.52 -9.79
N LEU A 277 28.30 -5.77 -10.85
CA LEU A 277 29.30 -6.85 -10.85
C LEU A 277 30.38 -6.57 -9.80
N LYS A 278 30.93 -7.63 -9.20
CA LYS A 278 31.93 -7.60 -8.12
C LYS A 278 33.09 -6.63 -8.41
N HIS A 279 33.36 -5.69 -7.49
CA HIS A 279 34.68 -5.03 -7.45
C HIS A 279 35.70 -6.00 -6.83
N PRO A 280 36.96 -6.06 -7.33
CA PRO A 280 37.98 -6.99 -6.81
C PRO A 280 38.20 -6.93 -5.28
N ASP A 281 37.86 -5.81 -4.64
CA ASP A 281 38.09 -5.55 -3.21
C ASP A 281 36.89 -5.89 -2.30
N ASP A 282 35.76 -6.35 -2.85
CA ASP A 282 34.57 -6.66 -2.04
C ASP A 282 34.70 -8.01 -1.33
N SER A 283 34.66 -7.99 0.01
CA SER A 283 34.77 -9.17 0.89
C SER A 283 33.48 -10.01 0.99
N HIS A 284 32.36 -9.50 0.49
CA HIS A 284 31.08 -10.21 0.39
C HIS A 284 30.60 -10.20 -1.07
N TRP A 285 29.89 -11.24 -1.49
CA TRP A 285 29.36 -11.42 -2.86
C TRP A 285 28.16 -10.51 -3.20
N LEU A 286 28.21 -9.24 -2.75
CA LEU A 286 27.40 -8.07 -3.12
C LEU A 286 26.02 -7.90 -2.47
N ARG A 287 25.85 -6.70 -1.87
CA ARG A 287 24.62 -5.91 -1.84
C ARG A 287 25.00 -4.43 -1.95
N LYS A 288 25.25 -3.94 -3.17
CA LYS A 288 25.08 -2.50 -3.44
C LYS A 288 23.76 -2.36 -4.18
N ALA A 289 22.73 -1.90 -3.49
CA ALA A 289 21.48 -1.51 -4.13
C ALA A 289 21.72 -0.32 -5.07
N ALA A 290 20.82 -0.10 -6.02
CA ALA A 290 20.84 1.10 -6.84
C ALA A 290 20.82 2.33 -5.90
N SER A 291 21.74 3.25 -6.12
CA SER A 291 21.88 4.48 -5.33
C SER A 291 21.26 5.70 -6.02
N SER A 292 20.79 5.52 -7.26
CA SER A 292 20.08 6.54 -8.05
C SER A 292 19.03 5.89 -8.96
N SER A 293 18.14 6.70 -9.52
CA SER A 293 17.17 6.26 -10.53
C SER A 293 17.82 5.68 -11.78
N ASP A 294 19.00 6.17 -12.17
CA ASP A 294 19.70 5.77 -13.39
C ASP A 294 20.33 4.37 -13.27
N GLU A 295 20.71 3.97 -12.05
CA GLU A 295 21.19 2.62 -11.76
C GLU A 295 20.05 1.59 -11.67
N MET A 296 18.81 2.06 -11.50
CA MET A 296 17.67 1.18 -11.26
C MET A 296 17.25 0.45 -12.56
N PRO A 297 17.12 -0.89 -12.52
CA PRO A 297 16.61 -1.61 -13.69
C PRO A 297 15.13 -1.25 -13.91
N HIS A 298 14.73 -1.20 -15.19
CA HIS A 298 13.37 -0.81 -15.53
C HIS A 298 12.79 -1.53 -16.74
N HIS A 299 11.45 -1.62 -16.84
CA HIS A 299 10.79 -2.30 -17.97
C HIS A 299 11.21 -3.77 -18.08
N ILE A 300 11.08 -4.52 -16.98
CA ILE A 300 11.39 -5.96 -16.93
C ILE A 300 10.10 -6.74 -16.74
N VAL A 301 9.88 -7.74 -17.57
CA VAL A 301 8.63 -8.51 -17.63
C VAL A 301 8.92 -9.99 -17.48
N TYR A 302 8.23 -10.63 -16.54
CA TYR A 302 8.11 -12.08 -16.44
C TYR A 302 6.70 -12.49 -16.86
N ASP A 303 6.61 -13.24 -17.94
CA ASP A 303 5.36 -13.62 -18.59
C ASP A 303 5.28 -15.15 -18.71
N ARG A 304 4.26 -15.78 -18.15
CA ARG A 304 4.11 -17.24 -18.21
C ARG A 304 5.37 -17.99 -17.75
N CYS A 305 6.05 -17.46 -16.73
CA CYS A 305 7.27 -18.07 -16.17
C CYS A 305 6.93 -18.99 -15.00
N TYR A 306 7.68 -20.09 -14.88
CA TYR A 306 7.61 -20.99 -13.73
C TYR A 306 8.86 -20.84 -12.88
N ILE A 307 8.75 -20.15 -11.74
CA ILE A 307 9.87 -19.74 -10.90
C ILE A 307 9.78 -20.45 -9.55
N HIS A 308 10.69 -21.38 -9.26
CA HIS A 308 10.49 -22.24 -8.09
C HIS A 308 11.79 -22.82 -7.51
N SER A 309 11.66 -23.45 -6.34
CA SER A 309 12.70 -24.26 -5.72
C SER A 309 12.37 -25.76 -5.86
N THR A 310 13.40 -26.61 -5.92
CA THR A 310 13.27 -28.09 -6.02
C THR A 310 12.63 -28.77 -4.81
N GLY A 311 12.29 -28.03 -3.75
CA GLY A 311 11.65 -28.64 -2.56
C GLY A 311 12.60 -29.38 -1.65
N ASN A 312 13.90 -29.26 -1.90
CA ASN A 312 14.93 -29.78 -1.01
C ASN A 312 14.85 -29.13 0.39
N ASN A 313 15.58 -29.70 1.35
CA ASN A 313 15.59 -29.23 2.73
C ASN A 313 16.39 -27.93 2.95
N TYR A 314 17.03 -27.39 1.92
CA TYR A 314 17.75 -26.11 2.00
C TYR A 314 16.78 -24.94 1.82
N PHE A 315 17.16 -23.79 2.35
CA PHE A 315 16.34 -22.61 2.21
C PHE A 315 16.37 -22.10 0.76
N SER A 316 15.26 -21.52 0.33
CA SER A 316 15.17 -20.68 -0.86
C SER A 316 14.36 -19.47 -0.43
N ARG A 317 15.05 -18.35 -0.17
CA ARG A 317 14.47 -17.23 0.57
C ARG A 317 13.52 -16.42 -0.31
N THR A 318 14.00 -15.80 -1.38
CA THR A 318 13.16 -14.94 -2.24
C THR A 318 13.08 -15.49 -3.66
N GLY A 319 11.87 -15.56 -4.21
CA GLY A 319 11.64 -15.88 -5.62
C GLY A 319 12.16 -14.77 -6.52
N ILE A 320 11.51 -13.61 -6.47
CA ILE A 320 11.95 -12.41 -7.18
C ILE A 320 12.15 -11.27 -6.18
N ASN A 321 13.39 -10.79 -6.07
CA ASN A 321 13.66 -9.48 -5.52
C ASN A 321 13.51 -8.45 -6.65
N ALA A 322 12.35 -7.79 -6.70
CA ALA A 322 11.89 -6.99 -7.83
C ALA A 322 12.19 -5.49 -7.64
N ASN A 323 13.37 -5.14 -7.15
CA ASN A 323 13.80 -3.75 -7.02
C ASN A 323 13.99 -3.11 -8.40
N GLY A 324 13.04 -2.30 -8.85
CA GLY A 324 13.08 -1.64 -10.15
C GLY A 324 11.95 -0.65 -10.37
N SER A 325 11.79 -0.20 -11.61
CA SER A 325 10.60 0.53 -12.08
C SER A 325 10.00 -0.14 -13.31
N TYR A 326 8.69 0.00 -13.55
CA TYR A 326 8.02 -0.70 -14.67
C TYR A 326 8.28 -2.22 -14.67
N ILE A 327 7.98 -2.87 -13.56
CA ILE A 327 8.18 -4.32 -13.42
C ILE A 327 6.83 -5.03 -13.52
N ALA A 328 6.73 -6.02 -14.41
CA ALA A 328 5.54 -6.83 -14.56
C ALA A 328 5.82 -8.31 -14.32
N ILE A 329 4.95 -8.96 -13.55
CA ILE A 329 4.93 -10.39 -13.30
C ILE A 329 3.50 -10.84 -13.62
N ILE A 330 3.35 -11.53 -14.74
CA ILE A 330 2.04 -11.84 -15.31
C ILE A 330 1.94 -13.31 -15.69
N ASP A 331 0.76 -13.89 -15.43
CA ASP A 331 0.41 -15.25 -15.82
C ASP A 331 1.44 -16.30 -15.35
N SER A 332 2.16 -16.01 -14.26
CA SER A 332 3.32 -16.76 -13.81
C SER A 332 3.04 -17.55 -12.54
N ARG A 333 3.88 -18.56 -12.27
CA ARG A 333 3.81 -19.37 -11.04
C ARG A 333 5.13 -19.23 -10.28
N ILE A 334 5.06 -18.73 -9.06
CA ILE A 334 6.19 -18.54 -8.15
C ILE A 334 5.93 -19.34 -6.88
N GLU A 335 6.68 -20.41 -6.64
CA GLU A 335 6.34 -21.32 -5.53
C GLU A 335 7.53 -21.96 -4.79
N ASN A 336 7.20 -22.52 -3.61
CA ASN A 336 8.09 -23.34 -2.79
C ASN A 336 9.29 -22.60 -2.17
N PHE A 337 9.15 -21.29 -1.93
CA PHE A 337 10.13 -20.48 -1.21
C PHE A 337 9.95 -20.60 0.30
N LYS A 338 11.03 -20.94 1.01
CA LYS A 338 11.01 -21.31 2.42
C LYS A 338 12.35 -21.05 3.08
N ASP A 339 12.30 -20.48 4.28
CA ASP A 339 13.45 -20.18 5.14
C ASP A 339 13.00 -20.29 6.61
N GLY A 340 13.93 -20.63 7.50
CA GLY A 340 13.71 -20.56 8.94
C GLY A 340 13.70 -19.13 9.48
N SER A 341 14.15 -18.14 8.71
CA SER A 341 14.05 -16.72 9.06
C SER A 341 12.88 -16.05 8.35
N ASP A 342 13.07 -15.65 7.10
CA ASP A 342 12.07 -14.93 6.30
C ASP A 342 12.16 -15.40 4.85
N ALA A 343 11.05 -15.50 4.13
CA ALA A 343 11.02 -15.99 2.75
C ALA A 343 9.86 -15.39 1.96
N GLN A 344 10.12 -14.96 0.73
CA GLN A 344 9.13 -14.28 -0.12
C GLN A 344 8.97 -14.90 -1.50
N ALA A 345 7.76 -14.86 -2.05
CA ALA A 345 7.61 -15.11 -3.49
C ALA A 345 8.05 -13.85 -4.27
N ILE A 346 7.58 -12.67 -3.86
CA ILE A 346 7.98 -11.37 -4.40
C ILE A 346 8.32 -10.41 -3.26
N GLN A 347 9.49 -9.77 -3.34
CA GLN A 347 9.90 -8.71 -2.42
C GLN A 347 10.38 -7.47 -3.19
N VAL A 348 9.98 -6.30 -2.72
CA VAL A 348 10.42 -4.99 -3.22
C VAL A 348 10.76 -4.13 -2.02
N TYR A 349 11.98 -3.60 -1.92
CA TYR A 349 12.32 -2.62 -0.89
C TYR A 349 13.06 -1.39 -1.43
N ASP A 350 13.55 -1.45 -2.67
CA ASP A 350 14.33 -0.37 -3.30
C ASP A 350 13.95 -0.15 -4.76
N GLY A 351 12.65 -0.08 -5.04
CA GLY A 351 12.18 0.14 -6.40
C GLY A 351 10.99 1.10 -6.45
N ALA A 352 11.03 2.04 -7.38
CA ALA A 352 10.10 3.16 -7.47
C ALA A 352 8.70 2.76 -7.98
N GLY A 353 8.59 1.66 -8.73
CA GLY A 353 7.39 1.31 -9.50
C GLY A 353 7.29 2.07 -10.83
N PRO A 354 6.21 1.90 -11.61
CA PRO A 354 5.02 1.11 -11.30
C PRO A 354 5.25 -0.41 -11.30
N TYR A 355 4.34 -1.15 -10.66
CA TYR A 355 4.36 -2.61 -10.58
C TYR A 355 3.05 -3.22 -11.06
N LYS A 356 3.14 -4.30 -11.85
CA LYS A 356 1.99 -5.09 -12.31
C LYS A 356 2.18 -6.54 -11.90
N ILE A 357 1.42 -7.01 -10.92
CA ILE A 357 1.44 -8.40 -10.42
C ILE A 357 0.06 -8.99 -10.69
N VAL A 358 -0.11 -9.64 -11.84
CA VAL A 358 -1.45 -10.03 -12.33
C VAL A 358 -1.53 -11.50 -12.74
N ASN A 359 -2.54 -12.20 -12.22
CA ASN A 359 -2.85 -13.59 -12.54
C ASN A 359 -1.71 -14.57 -12.24
N ASN A 360 -1.08 -14.43 -11.07
CA ASN A 360 0.00 -15.29 -10.63
C ASN A 360 -0.44 -16.26 -9.54
N PHE A 361 0.27 -17.37 -9.40
CA PHE A 361 0.23 -18.22 -8.21
C PHE A 361 1.49 -17.92 -7.42
N LEU A 362 1.34 -17.53 -6.16
CA LEU A 362 2.43 -17.02 -5.33
C LEU A 362 2.47 -17.77 -4.01
N GLU A 363 3.58 -18.44 -3.72
CA GLU A 363 3.71 -19.28 -2.53
C GLU A 363 5.10 -19.15 -1.88
N ALA A 364 5.10 -18.79 -0.60
CA ALA A 364 6.27 -18.73 0.27
C ALA A 364 5.86 -18.91 1.74
N THR A 365 6.79 -19.38 2.59
CA THR A 365 6.53 -19.54 4.04
C THR A 365 6.39 -18.18 4.74
N GLY A 366 7.20 -17.18 4.36
CA GLY A 366 7.02 -15.79 4.78
C GLY A 366 5.95 -15.09 3.92
N GLU A 367 6.25 -13.94 3.32
CA GLU A 367 5.30 -13.14 2.54
C GLU A 367 5.12 -13.64 1.10
N ASN A 368 3.90 -13.77 0.56
CA ASN A 368 3.78 -13.99 -0.88
C ASN A 368 4.14 -12.71 -1.65
N ILE A 369 3.71 -11.55 -1.16
CA ILE A 369 4.08 -10.24 -1.71
C ILE A 369 4.46 -9.32 -0.55
N MET A 370 5.63 -8.69 -0.64
CA MET A 370 6.11 -7.73 0.34
C MET A 370 6.66 -6.46 -0.32
N PHE A 371 6.21 -5.30 0.15
CA PHE A 371 6.83 -4.00 -0.13
C PHE A 371 7.44 -3.42 1.15
N GLY A 372 8.77 -3.34 1.20
CA GLY A 372 9.61 -2.92 2.31
C GLY A 372 10.37 -4.08 2.94
N GLY A 373 10.69 -3.96 4.23
CA GLY A 373 11.54 -4.93 4.95
C GLY A 373 13.02 -4.54 5.00
N THR A 374 13.39 -3.45 4.35
CA THR A 374 14.68 -2.74 4.47
C THR A 374 14.43 -1.28 4.07
N ASP A 375 15.19 -0.33 4.63
CA ASP A 375 15.11 1.06 4.20
C ASP A 375 15.65 1.20 2.77
N PRO A 376 14.95 1.89 1.86
CA PRO A 376 15.46 2.14 0.50
C PRO A 376 16.81 2.87 0.53
N ALA A 377 17.74 2.52 -0.36
CA ALA A 377 19.01 3.24 -0.47
C ALA A 377 18.84 4.61 -1.14
N ILE A 378 17.83 4.76 -1.99
CA ILE A 378 17.51 6.02 -2.67
C ILE A 378 16.69 6.91 -1.74
N GLN A 379 17.19 8.12 -1.48
CA GLN A 379 16.52 9.10 -0.63
C GLN A 379 15.12 9.45 -1.15
N ASN A 380 14.14 9.52 -0.25
CA ASN A 380 12.73 9.81 -0.53
C ASN A 380 12.01 8.78 -1.42
N LEU A 381 12.61 7.61 -1.67
CA LEU A 381 11.95 6.57 -2.45
C LEU A 381 10.80 5.93 -1.67
N VAL A 382 9.63 5.90 -2.30
CA VAL A 382 8.45 5.14 -1.88
C VAL A 382 8.01 4.31 -3.09
N PRO A 383 7.99 2.97 -3.01
CA PRO A 383 7.41 2.14 -4.05
C PRO A 383 5.97 2.57 -4.36
N SER A 384 5.67 2.86 -5.61
CA SER A 384 4.38 3.45 -5.97
C SER A 384 3.73 2.82 -7.19
N ASN A 385 2.45 3.11 -7.40
CA ASN A 385 1.69 2.70 -8.59
C ASN A 385 1.67 1.16 -8.75
N ILE A 386 1.12 0.50 -7.73
CA ILE A 386 1.16 -0.96 -7.59
C ILE A 386 -0.21 -1.55 -7.92
N GLU A 387 -0.26 -2.43 -8.92
CA GLU A 387 -1.43 -3.25 -9.24
C GLU A 387 -1.18 -4.72 -8.86
N VAL A 388 -2.05 -5.25 -7.99
CA VAL A 388 -2.09 -6.67 -7.60
C VAL A 388 -3.48 -7.21 -7.93
N ARG A 389 -3.59 -7.98 -9.02
CA ARG A 389 -4.90 -8.43 -9.51
C ARG A 389 -4.97 -9.92 -9.85
N GLY A 390 -6.03 -10.60 -9.44
CA GLY A 390 -6.29 -11.95 -9.92
C GLY A 390 -5.30 -13.01 -9.46
N ASN A 391 -4.51 -12.75 -8.43
CA ASN A 391 -3.50 -13.71 -7.97
C ASN A 391 -4.10 -14.71 -6.99
N HIS A 392 -3.52 -15.91 -6.95
CA HIS A 392 -3.68 -16.85 -5.85
C HIS A 392 -2.44 -16.78 -4.96
N CYS A 393 -2.57 -16.11 -3.83
CA CYS A 393 -1.56 -16.06 -2.78
C CYS A 393 -1.85 -17.21 -1.81
N PHE A 394 -0.97 -18.21 -1.78
CA PHE A 394 -1.24 -19.48 -1.14
C PHE A 394 -0.12 -19.88 -0.17
N LYS A 395 -0.49 -20.65 0.85
CA LYS A 395 0.44 -21.45 1.66
C LYS A 395 -0.06 -22.89 1.76
N ARG A 396 0.83 -23.84 1.47
CA ARG A 396 0.52 -25.26 1.63
C ARG A 396 0.41 -25.66 3.10
N LEU A 397 -0.63 -26.42 3.43
CA LEU A 397 -0.84 -26.95 4.77
C LEU A 397 0.22 -27.97 5.19
N ALA A 398 0.98 -28.53 4.24
CA ALA A 398 2.12 -29.39 4.53
C ALA A 398 3.24 -28.69 5.34
N TRP A 399 3.20 -27.36 5.49
CA TRP A 399 4.10 -26.58 6.36
C TRP A 399 3.54 -26.34 7.78
N LYS A 400 2.32 -26.79 8.07
CA LYS A 400 1.63 -26.58 9.35
C LYS A 400 1.75 -27.82 10.23
N PHE A 401 2.47 -27.70 11.36
CA PHE A 401 2.80 -28.82 12.25
C PHE A 401 1.63 -29.72 12.67
N ASN A 402 0.44 -29.15 12.87
CA ASN A 402 -0.76 -29.87 13.32
C ASN A 402 -1.75 -30.19 12.20
N ASP A 403 -1.36 -30.06 10.94
CA ASP A 403 -2.16 -30.50 9.80
C ASP A 403 -1.84 -31.95 9.42
N PRO A 404 -2.82 -32.77 8.99
CA PRO A 404 -2.58 -34.15 8.56
C PRO A 404 -1.55 -34.29 7.43
N SER A 405 -1.33 -33.23 6.63
CA SER A 405 -0.37 -33.21 5.53
C SER A 405 1.04 -32.77 5.92
N TYR A 406 1.31 -32.51 7.20
CA TYR A 406 2.57 -31.93 7.66
C TYR A 406 3.80 -32.73 7.21
N ALA A 407 4.73 -32.06 6.52
CA ALA A 407 5.92 -32.67 5.93
C ALA A 407 7.11 -32.84 6.90
N GLY A 408 6.89 -32.67 8.21
CA GLY A 408 7.90 -32.94 9.24
C GLY A 408 8.96 -31.84 9.44
N LYS A 409 8.89 -30.72 8.71
CA LYS A 409 9.80 -29.58 8.88
C LYS A 409 9.06 -28.28 9.19
N ASN A 410 9.49 -27.63 10.27
CA ASN A 410 8.98 -26.34 10.71
C ASN A 410 9.68 -25.21 9.92
N TRP A 411 8.87 -24.28 9.41
CA TRP A 411 9.32 -23.08 8.74
C TRP A 411 8.77 -21.85 9.46
N THR A 412 9.41 -20.70 9.30
CA THR A 412 8.82 -19.45 9.79
C THR A 412 7.66 -19.08 8.87
N ILE A 413 6.48 -18.98 9.47
CA ILE A 413 5.24 -18.61 8.77
C ILE A 413 4.94 -17.14 9.04
N LYS A 414 4.79 -16.37 7.96
CA LYS A 414 4.41 -14.96 8.00
C LYS A 414 3.26 -14.70 7.04
N ASN A 415 3.15 -13.50 6.51
CA ASN A 415 1.90 -12.96 5.96
C ASN A 415 1.65 -13.45 4.53
N LEU A 416 0.46 -13.24 3.97
CA LEU A 416 0.25 -13.44 2.53
C LEU A 416 0.60 -12.15 1.77
N PHE A 417 0.24 -10.99 2.32
CA PHE A 417 0.52 -9.67 1.76
C PHE A 417 0.98 -8.70 2.85
N GLU A 418 2.10 -7.99 2.61
CA GLU A 418 2.63 -7.03 3.56
C GLU A 418 3.12 -5.73 2.90
N LEU A 419 2.68 -4.59 3.44
CA LEU A 419 3.17 -3.26 3.10
C LEU A 419 3.84 -2.62 4.30
N LYS A 420 5.05 -2.13 4.09
CA LYS A 420 5.84 -1.36 5.06
C LYS A 420 6.25 0.01 4.55
N ASN A 421 6.45 0.15 3.24
CA ASN A 421 6.64 1.43 2.57
C ASN A 421 6.04 1.32 1.16
N ALA A 422 4.91 1.96 0.89
CA ALA A 422 4.24 1.94 -0.41
C ALA A 422 3.16 3.02 -0.54
N GLU A 423 2.90 3.50 -1.77
CA GLU A 423 1.78 4.39 -2.08
C GLU A 423 1.06 4.08 -3.40
N ARG A 424 -0.20 4.51 -3.53
CA ARG A 424 -1.05 4.32 -4.72
C ARG A 424 -1.13 2.85 -5.13
N ILE A 425 -1.90 2.07 -4.39
CA ILE A 425 -1.99 0.61 -4.50
C ILE A 425 -3.42 0.17 -4.81
N LEU A 426 -3.57 -0.72 -5.78
CA LEU A 426 -4.80 -1.46 -6.05
C LEU A 426 -4.57 -2.96 -5.83
N VAL A 427 -5.33 -3.55 -4.91
CA VAL A 427 -5.38 -5.00 -4.66
C VAL A 427 -6.80 -5.48 -4.92
N THR A 428 -7.02 -6.19 -6.03
CA THR A 428 -8.37 -6.61 -6.41
C THR A 428 -8.50 -7.96 -7.12
N GLY A 429 -9.58 -8.69 -6.88
CA GLY A 429 -9.83 -9.97 -7.53
C GLY A 429 -8.88 -11.09 -7.11
N ASN A 430 -8.17 -10.94 -5.99
CA ASN A 430 -7.22 -11.94 -5.52
C ASN A 430 -7.88 -12.93 -4.55
N VAL A 431 -7.29 -14.13 -4.46
CA VAL A 431 -7.59 -15.11 -3.42
C VAL A 431 -6.34 -15.26 -2.54
N PHE A 432 -6.49 -14.92 -1.27
CA PHE A 432 -5.47 -15.08 -0.22
C PHE A 432 -5.87 -16.27 0.64
N GLU A 433 -5.06 -17.33 0.63
CA GLU A 433 -5.46 -18.63 1.17
C GLU A 433 -4.40 -19.24 2.07
N ASN A 434 -4.85 -19.68 3.24
CA ASN A 434 -4.09 -20.34 4.29
C ASN A 434 -3.07 -19.43 4.98
N ASN A 435 -3.36 -19.05 6.21
CA ASN A 435 -2.39 -18.35 7.07
C ASN A 435 -2.61 -18.71 8.53
N TRP A 436 -1.54 -19.05 9.26
CA TRP A 436 -1.65 -19.51 10.64
C TRP A 436 -0.54 -19.00 11.54
N SER A 437 -0.86 -18.89 12.83
CA SER A 437 0.09 -18.60 13.88
C SER A 437 0.93 -19.84 14.19
N VAL A 438 2.21 -19.61 14.41
CA VAL A 438 3.12 -20.63 14.95
C VAL A 438 3.26 -20.38 16.46
N THR A 439 2.82 -21.32 17.30
CA THR A 439 3.02 -21.27 18.77
C THR A 439 4.13 -22.24 19.17
N GLY A 440 5.09 -21.82 20.02
CA GLY A 440 6.20 -22.65 20.49
C GLY A 440 7.57 -21.96 20.42
N GLN A 441 8.68 -22.71 20.47
CA GLN A 441 10.11 -22.25 20.53
C GLN A 441 10.59 -21.30 19.42
N HIS A 442 9.70 -20.85 18.53
CA HIS A 442 9.98 -19.96 17.40
C HIS A 442 9.00 -18.78 17.41
N SER A 443 9.32 -17.77 18.22
CA SER A 443 8.55 -16.52 18.41
C SER A 443 8.69 -15.50 17.26
N GLY A 444 9.22 -15.90 16.10
CA GLY A 444 9.45 -15.01 14.95
C GLY A 444 8.25 -14.84 14.00
N GLY A 445 7.23 -15.69 14.10
CA GLY A 445 6.04 -15.63 13.25
C GLY A 445 5.07 -14.53 13.68
N GLN A 446 4.40 -13.89 12.72
CA GLN A 446 3.26 -13.00 13.02
C GLN A 446 2.05 -13.88 13.41
N LYS A 447 1.09 -13.34 14.17
CA LYS A 447 -0.01 -14.08 14.84
C LYS A 447 -1.07 -14.65 13.87
N GLY A 448 -0.66 -15.33 12.81
CA GLY A 448 -1.52 -15.83 11.74
C GLY A 448 -2.17 -14.72 10.92
N THR A 449 -1.47 -13.60 10.72
CA THR A 449 -1.98 -12.44 9.99
C THR A 449 -1.81 -12.56 8.48
N ALA A 450 -2.91 -12.60 7.75
CA ALA A 450 -2.92 -12.72 6.30
C ALA A 450 -2.46 -11.42 5.62
N ILE A 451 -3.04 -10.28 6.00
CA ILE A 451 -2.76 -8.98 5.38
C ILE A 451 -2.21 -8.00 6.42
N VAL A 452 -1.03 -7.43 6.16
CA VAL A 452 -0.33 -6.56 7.10
C VAL A 452 0.01 -5.22 6.46
N LEU A 453 -0.53 -4.15 7.03
CA LEU A 453 -0.23 -2.77 6.66
C LEU A 453 0.49 -2.14 7.84
N THR A 454 1.82 -2.16 7.79
CA THR A 454 2.65 -1.74 8.90
C THR A 454 3.73 -0.79 8.43
N VAL A 455 3.41 0.51 8.34
CA VAL A 455 4.41 1.52 7.97
C VAL A 455 5.69 1.37 8.81
N ARG A 456 6.84 1.20 8.15
CA ARG A 456 8.13 1.02 8.81
C ARG A 456 9.25 1.80 8.14
N ASN A 457 9.87 2.67 8.92
CA ASN A 457 11.24 3.15 8.74
C ASN A 457 12.16 2.08 9.38
N GLN A 458 12.41 1.00 8.65
CA GLN A 458 12.88 -0.28 9.16
C GLN A 458 14.18 -0.20 9.98
N SER A 459 15.09 0.72 9.68
CA SER A 459 16.37 0.90 10.37
C SER A 459 16.66 2.36 10.74
N GLY A 460 15.70 3.27 10.58
CA GLY A 460 15.83 4.68 10.91
C GLY A 460 16.31 5.58 9.76
N ALA A 461 16.68 5.01 8.61
CA ALA A 461 17.23 5.74 7.47
C ALA A 461 16.18 6.28 6.48
N ALA A 462 14.91 5.85 6.59
CA ALA A 462 13.81 6.25 5.72
C ALA A 462 12.65 6.91 6.49
N PRO A 463 12.85 8.09 7.12
CA PRO A 463 11.78 8.78 7.86
C PRO A 463 10.61 9.23 6.97
N TRP A 464 10.78 9.22 5.65
CA TRP A 464 9.72 9.47 4.67
C TRP A 464 8.78 8.28 4.43
N SER A 465 9.02 7.12 5.05
CA SER A 465 8.23 5.91 4.81
C SER A 465 6.74 6.11 5.09
N VAL A 466 5.90 5.63 4.16
CA VAL A 466 4.43 5.73 4.22
C VAL A 466 3.77 4.39 3.88
N VAL A 467 2.54 4.18 4.36
CA VAL A 467 1.61 3.25 3.71
C VAL A 467 0.35 4.03 3.40
N ARG A 468 0.15 4.43 2.15
CA ARG A 468 -0.98 5.29 1.81
C ARG A 468 -1.63 5.00 0.48
N ASP A 469 -2.86 5.45 0.31
CA ASP A 469 -3.60 5.32 -0.94
C ASP A 469 -3.77 3.86 -1.38
N LEU A 470 -4.25 3.02 -0.45
CA LEU A 470 -4.58 1.62 -0.74
C LEU A 470 -6.07 1.43 -1.01
N THR A 471 -6.40 0.93 -2.19
CA THR A 471 -7.70 0.29 -2.48
C THR A 471 -7.55 -1.23 -2.43
N PHE A 472 -8.16 -1.86 -1.44
CA PHE A 472 -8.22 -3.31 -1.28
C PHE A 472 -9.68 -3.78 -1.45
N GLU A 473 -10.01 -4.32 -2.63
CA GLU A 473 -11.40 -4.62 -2.96
C GLU A 473 -11.65 -5.86 -3.81
N ASN A 474 -12.82 -6.49 -3.64
CA ASN A 474 -13.22 -7.67 -4.41
C ASN A 474 -12.22 -8.84 -4.24
N ASN A 475 -11.69 -9.06 -3.03
CA ASN A 475 -10.80 -10.18 -2.73
C ASN A 475 -11.49 -11.20 -1.81
N ILE A 476 -11.09 -12.46 -1.94
CA ILE A 476 -11.42 -13.51 -0.97
C ILE A 476 -10.19 -13.75 -0.12
N ILE A 477 -10.35 -13.69 1.20
CA ILE A 477 -9.35 -14.07 2.19
C ILE A 477 -9.93 -15.25 2.93
N ARG A 478 -9.30 -16.42 2.85
CA ARG A 478 -9.86 -17.64 3.45
C ARG A 478 -8.85 -18.50 4.17
N ASN A 479 -9.35 -19.23 5.16
CA ASN A 479 -8.55 -20.18 5.96
C ASN A 479 -7.40 -19.47 6.70
N VAL A 480 -7.74 -18.39 7.40
CA VAL A 480 -6.75 -17.53 8.05
C VAL A 480 -7.05 -17.37 9.54
N GLY A 481 -6.01 -17.09 10.30
CA GLY A 481 -6.10 -16.81 11.72
C GLY A 481 -6.52 -15.36 12.05
N TYR A 482 -5.96 -14.43 11.29
CA TYR A 482 -6.11 -13.00 11.49
C TYR A 482 -6.17 -12.34 10.10
N GLY A 483 -7.27 -11.65 9.77
CA GLY A 483 -7.52 -11.10 8.44
C GLY A 483 -6.58 -9.95 8.08
N PHE A 484 -6.66 -8.86 8.85
CA PHE A 484 -5.95 -7.61 8.59
C PHE A 484 -5.31 -7.08 9.86
N ARG A 485 -4.04 -6.68 9.81
CA ARG A 485 -3.41 -5.84 10.85
C ARG A 485 -2.95 -4.52 10.25
N LEU A 486 -3.47 -3.41 10.76
CA LEU A 486 -3.12 -2.06 10.31
C LEU A 486 -2.44 -1.29 11.44
N THR A 487 -1.30 -0.65 11.16
CA THR A 487 -0.63 0.25 12.11
C THR A 487 -0.61 1.69 11.59
N GLY A 488 -1.09 2.66 12.38
CA GLY A 488 -1.07 4.08 12.02
C GLY A 488 0.32 4.71 11.98
N SER A 489 1.24 4.19 12.79
CA SER A 489 2.59 4.73 12.93
C SER A 489 3.63 3.61 13.10
N ASP A 490 4.88 3.94 12.84
CA ASP A 490 6.02 3.13 13.26
C ASP A 490 6.24 3.31 14.77
N ASP A 491 6.53 2.21 15.46
CA ASP A 491 6.71 2.14 16.92
C ASP A 491 8.17 2.02 17.35
N VAL A 492 9.11 1.99 16.40
CA VAL A 492 10.55 1.89 16.63
C VAL A 492 11.26 3.12 16.10
N HIS A 493 11.00 3.51 14.86
CA HIS A 493 11.66 4.63 14.19
C HIS A 493 10.62 5.58 13.57
N PRO A 494 10.69 6.90 13.77
CA PRO A 494 9.69 7.82 13.20
C PRO A 494 9.52 7.67 11.68
N SER A 495 8.28 7.67 11.22
CA SER A 495 7.88 7.61 9.80
C SER A 495 6.68 8.54 9.54
N GLN A 496 6.29 8.72 8.27
CA GLN A 496 5.16 9.58 7.91
C GLN A 496 3.78 8.96 8.17
N GLY A 497 3.67 7.65 8.41
CA GLY A 497 2.42 7.00 8.86
C GLY A 497 1.59 6.30 7.78
N THR A 498 0.45 5.75 8.20
CA THR A 498 -0.53 5.07 7.34
C THR A 498 -1.78 5.94 7.15
N THR A 499 -2.22 6.19 5.90
CA THR A 499 -3.37 7.08 5.58
C THR A 499 -4.13 6.64 4.33
N ARG A 500 -5.39 7.06 4.15
CA ARG A 500 -6.21 6.82 2.94
C ARG A 500 -6.29 5.35 2.54
N ILE A 501 -6.84 4.53 3.44
CA ILE A 501 -7.00 3.09 3.25
C ILE A 501 -8.47 2.74 3.03
N ARG A 502 -8.79 2.07 1.92
CA ARG A 502 -10.12 1.53 1.61
C ARG A 502 -10.08 0.01 1.59
N ILE A 503 -10.87 -0.63 2.44
CA ILE A 503 -11.11 -2.07 2.45
C ILE A 503 -12.59 -2.29 2.10
N HIS A 504 -12.87 -2.70 0.87
CA HIS A 504 -14.22 -2.68 0.34
C HIS A 504 -14.60 -3.96 -0.41
N ASN A 505 -15.82 -4.46 -0.21
CA ASN A 505 -16.33 -5.59 -1.00
C ASN A 505 -15.46 -6.85 -0.97
N ASN A 506 -14.91 -7.22 0.18
CA ASN A 506 -14.11 -8.44 0.35
C ASN A 506 -14.87 -9.50 1.16
N ALA A 507 -14.58 -10.77 0.92
CA ALA A 507 -15.06 -11.87 1.75
C ALA A 507 -13.93 -12.48 2.58
N PHE A 508 -14.07 -12.43 3.90
CA PHE A 508 -13.22 -13.15 4.84
C PHE A 508 -13.96 -14.42 5.27
N GLU A 509 -13.50 -15.56 4.78
CA GLU A 509 -14.13 -16.85 4.98
C GLU A 509 -13.27 -17.73 5.89
N SER A 510 -13.89 -18.45 6.82
CA SER A 510 -13.15 -19.35 7.73
C SER A 510 -12.02 -18.64 8.50
N LEU A 511 -12.32 -17.45 9.02
CA LEU A 511 -11.45 -16.71 9.94
C LEU A 511 -11.49 -17.40 11.32
N ARG A 512 -10.56 -18.33 11.56
CA ARG A 512 -10.65 -19.27 12.70
C ARG A 512 -9.43 -19.22 13.61
N ALA A 513 -9.56 -18.51 14.71
CA ALA A 513 -8.53 -18.45 15.75
C ALA A 513 -8.25 -19.82 16.41
N ASP A 514 -9.25 -20.67 16.57
CA ASP A 514 -9.11 -22.01 17.14
C ASP A 514 -8.29 -22.98 16.28
N TYR A 515 -8.32 -22.83 14.95
CA TYR A 515 -7.60 -23.73 14.03
C TYR A 515 -6.31 -23.12 13.44
N TYR A 516 -6.36 -21.84 13.09
CA TYR A 516 -5.25 -21.11 12.48
C TYR A 516 -4.53 -20.19 13.48
N GLY A 517 -4.99 -20.03 14.73
CA GLY A 517 -4.42 -19.09 15.70
C GLY A 517 -4.76 -17.62 15.37
N GLY A 518 -4.52 -16.66 16.26
CA GLY A 518 -4.83 -15.24 16.01
C GLY A 518 -6.14 -14.77 16.65
N VAL A 519 -6.62 -13.56 16.29
CA VAL A 519 -7.77 -12.90 16.94
C VAL A 519 -8.76 -12.23 15.97
N GLY A 520 -8.78 -12.55 14.67
CA GLY A 520 -9.75 -11.94 13.75
C GLY A 520 -9.20 -10.72 12.98
N MET A 521 -9.82 -9.53 13.06
CA MET A 521 -9.32 -8.29 12.42
C MET A 521 -8.73 -7.30 13.44
N GLY A 522 -7.76 -6.47 13.04
CA GLY A 522 -6.96 -5.62 13.91
C GLY A 522 -6.64 -4.24 13.38
N LEU A 523 -6.93 -3.22 14.19
CA LEU A 523 -6.57 -1.82 13.98
C LEU A 523 -5.67 -1.37 15.13
N SER A 524 -4.50 -0.78 14.86
CA SER A 524 -3.60 -0.33 15.93
C SER A 524 -2.85 0.97 15.60
N SER A 525 -2.43 1.71 16.63
CA SER A 525 -1.61 2.92 16.48
C SER A 525 -0.81 3.22 17.75
N ARG A 526 0.52 3.32 17.65
CA ARG A 526 1.43 3.34 18.81
C ARG A 526 2.06 4.69 19.13
N VAL A 527 1.94 5.67 18.24
CA VAL A 527 2.50 7.03 18.41
C VAL A 527 1.42 8.05 18.07
N ASN A 528 1.49 9.26 18.65
CA ASN A 528 0.60 10.38 18.33
C ASN A 528 0.74 10.79 16.85
N HIS A 529 0.02 10.10 15.98
CA HIS A 529 -0.06 10.37 14.55
C HIS A 529 -1.51 10.80 14.18
N PRO A 530 -1.68 11.84 13.34
CA PRO A 530 -2.97 12.49 13.07
C PRO A 530 -4.07 11.64 12.43
N GLY A 531 -3.84 10.38 12.07
CA GLY A 531 -4.93 9.45 11.79
C GLY A 531 -4.58 8.38 10.77
N LEU A 532 -5.12 7.19 11.02
CA LEU A 532 -5.09 6.04 10.13
C LEU A 532 -5.90 6.26 8.85
N ASP A 533 -6.98 7.03 8.94
CA ASP A 533 -7.85 7.36 7.82
C ASP A 533 -8.26 6.13 6.98
N VAL A 534 -9.18 5.36 7.55
CA VAL A 534 -9.52 4.01 7.09
C VAL A 534 -11.02 3.91 6.89
N ARG A 535 -11.43 3.42 5.72
CA ARG A 535 -12.81 3.04 5.41
C ARG A 535 -12.93 1.55 5.14
N ILE A 536 -13.73 0.86 5.95
CA ILE A 536 -14.05 -0.56 5.84
C ILE A 536 -15.53 -0.66 5.50
N SER A 537 -15.88 -1.12 4.29
CA SER A 537 -17.29 -1.18 3.89
C SER A 537 -17.68 -2.34 2.99
N HIS A 538 -18.91 -2.84 3.11
CA HIS A 538 -19.43 -3.94 2.30
C HIS A 538 -18.55 -5.21 2.35
N ASN A 539 -17.92 -5.50 3.49
CA ASN A 539 -17.15 -6.74 3.65
C ASN A 539 -17.96 -7.80 4.41
N LEU A 540 -17.64 -9.07 4.16
CA LEU A 540 -18.07 -10.20 4.97
C LEU A 540 -16.94 -10.61 5.93
N PHE A 541 -17.23 -10.75 7.22
CA PHE A 541 -16.32 -11.37 8.20
C PHE A 541 -16.96 -12.62 8.81
N ALA A 542 -16.68 -13.77 8.22
CA ALA A 542 -17.22 -15.07 8.63
C ALA A 542 -16.12 -15.97 9.22
N PHE A 543 -16.40 -16.58 10.37
CA PHE A 543 -15.53 -17.58 10.99
C PHE A 543 -15.69 -18.99 10.40
N GLY A 544 -16.52 -19.13 9.36
CA GLY A 544 -16.80 -20.38 8.67
C GLY A 544 -18.16 -20.99 9.04
N PRO A 545 -18.57 -22.08 8.36
CA PRO A 545 -19.79 -22.81 8.66
C PRO A 545 -19.56 -23.65 9.93
N SER A 546 -19.84 -23.05 11.09
CA SER A 546 -19.82 -23.75 12.37
C SER A 546 -21.17 -23.51 13.05
N PRO A 547 -21.80 -24.54 13.63
CA PRO A 547 -23.07 -24.40 14.31
C PRO A 547 -22.86 -23.60 15.61
N ASP A 548 -22.83 -22.27 15.53
CA ASP A 548 -22.83 -21.34 16.66
C ASP A 548 -21.86 -21.70 17.83
N THR A 549 -20.77 -22.46 17.62
CA THR A 549 -19.77 -22.82 18.67
C THR A 549 -18.56 -21.90 18.69
N SER A 550 -18.05 -21.54 19.88
CA SER A 550 -16.97 -20.54 20.01
C SER A 550 -15.74 -20.96 19.20
N THR A 551 -15.28 -20.07 18.31
CA THR A 551 -14.06 -20.25 17.51
C THR A 551 -12.87 -19.55 18.16
N GLY A 552 -13.03 -18.97 19.36
CA GLY A 552 -12.04 -18.08 20.00
C GLY A 552 -11.75 -16.79 19.22
N SER A 553 -12.43 -16.56 18.10
CA SER A 553 -12.17 -15.44 17.18
C SER A 553 -12.83 -14.16 17.69
N TRP A 554 -12.20 -13.01 17.45
CA TRP A 554 -12.78 -11.71 17.80
C TRP A 554 -13.31 -11.05 16.52
N GLY A 555 -14.26 -10.11 16.66
CA GLY A 555 -14.75 -9.33 15.52
C GLY A 555 -13.68 -8.37 15.03
N VAL A 556 -13.60 -7.19 15.67
CA VAL A 556 -12.59 -6.16 15.39
C VAL A 556 -11.86 -5.80 16.67
N MET A 557 -10.56 -6.05 16.69
CA MET A 557 -9.68 -5.65 17.78
C MET A 557 -9.08 -4.26 17.48
N ILE A 558 -9.12 -3.38 18.48
CA ILE A 558 -8.44 -2.09 18.48
C ILE A 558 -7.25 -2.19 19.46
N GLU A 559 -6.03 -2.34 18.94
CA GLU A 559 -4.81 -2.59 19.71
C GLU A 559 -4.01 -1.30 20.00
N TYR A 560 -3.39 -1.20 21.20
CA TYR A 560 -2.35 -0.25 21.69
C TYR A 560 -1.97 0.96 20.80
N GLY A 561 -1.90 2.21 21.29
CA GLY A 561 -1.24 2.63 22.54
C GLY A 561 -1.92 3.73 23.37
N ALA A 562 -1.58 3.76 24.67
CA ALA A 562 -2.13 4.73 25.63
C ALA A 562 -1.88 6.18 25.18
N GLY A 563 -2.93 6.99 25.19
CA GLY A 563 -2.87 8.42 24.84
C GLY A 563 -2.94 8.76 23.35
N VAL A 564 -3.06 7.77 22.45
CA VAL A 564 -3.19 8.00 20.99
C VAL A 564 -4.64 7.78 20.54
N ILE A 565 -5.21 8.80 19.88
CA ILE A 565 -6.55 8.75 19.28
C ILE A 565 -6.42 8.58 17.76
N MET A 566 -6.92 7.46 17.24
CA MET A 566 -7.06 7.22 15.79
C MET A 566 -8.22 8.05 15.24
N ARG A 567 -8.05 8.65 14.07
CA ARG A 567 -9.04 9.57 13.47
C ARG A 567 -9.50 9.10 12.12
N ARG A 568 -10.72 9.55 11.75
CA ARG A 568 -11.33 9.34 10.43
C ARG A 568 -11.47 7.85 10.11
N ILE A 569 -12.16 7.14 11.00
CA ILE A 569 -12.41 5.70 10.85
C ILE A 569 -13.87 5.48 10.48
N ALA A 570 -14.12 4.90 9.31
CA ALA A 570 -15.46 4.53 8.87
C ALA A 570 -15.58 3.00 8.76
N ILE A 571 -16.50 2.39 9.50
CA ILE A 571 -16.85 0.96 9.41
C ILE A 571 -18.35 0.90 9.11
N GLU A 572 -18.71 0.65 7.86
CA GLU A 572 -20.07 0.86 7.37
C GLU A 572 -20.54 -0.29 6.48
N ASN A 573 -21.81 -0.67 6.56
CA ASN A 573 -22.41 -1.66 5.64
C ASN A 573 -21.68 -3.01 5.62
N ASN A 574 -20.99 -3.41 6.69
CA ASN A 574 -20.32 -4.70 6.76
C ASN A 574 -21.24 -5.76 7.38
N LEU A 575 -21.04 -7.01 6.98
CA LEU A 575 -21.70 -8.17 7.56
C LEU A 575 -20.65 -8.99 8.31
N ALA A 576 -20.73 -9.04 9.64
CA ALA A 576 -19.69 -9.59 10.49
C ALA A 576 -20.28 -10.46 11.61
N MET A 577 -19.61 -11.56 11.92
CA MET A 577 -19.85 -12.28 13.17
C MET A 577 -19.22 -11.52 14.33
N ASN A 578 -19.93 -11.38 15.45
CA ASN A 578 -19.43 -10.67 16.63
C ASN A 578 -18.12 -11.28 17.18
N GLY A 579 -18.00 -12.61 17.13
CA GLY A 579 -16.94 -13.32 17.84
C GLY A 579 -17.03 -13.07 19.34
N ASN A 580 -15.93 -13.26 20.05
CA ASN A 580 -15.93 -13.14 21.50
C ASN A 580 -16.19 -11.72 22.02
N TYR A 581 -16.05 -10.64 21.24
CA TYR A 581 -16.20 -9.27 21.77
C TYR A 581 -16.76 -8.21 20.80
N GLY A 582 -17.13 -8.56 19.57
CA GLY A 582 -17.47 -7.56 18.55
C GLY A 582 -16.31 -6.61 18.29
N ILE A 583 -16.54 -5.30 18.41
CA ILE A 583 -15.49 -4.27 18.34
C ILE A 583 -15.01 -3.96 19.76
N MET A 584 -13.74 -4.25 20.04
CA MET A 584 -13.16 -4.09 21.38
C MET A 584 -11.72 -3.58 21.32
N GLY A 585 -11.41 -2.66 22.22
CA GLY A 585 -10.09 -2.11 22.45
C GLY A 585 -9.34 -2.82 23.58
N SER A 586 -8.02 -2.76 23.53
CA SER A 586 -7.16 -3.36 24.57
C SER A 586 -7.49 -2.81 25.96
N ASN A 587 -7.67 -3.66 26.97
CA ASN A 587 -7.94 -3.26 28.36
C ASN A 587 -9.27 -2.49 28.59
N LEU A 588 -10.18 -2.43 27.61
CA LEU A 588 -11.50 -1.79 27.74
C LEU A 588 -12.62 -2.74 27.32
N GLY A 589 -13.84 -2.50 27.81
CA GLY A 589 -15.02 -3.23 27.35
C GLY A 589 -15.38 -2.92 25.89
N PRO A 590 -16.12 -3.81 25.20
CA PRO A 590 -16.48 -3.65 23.80
C PRO A 590 -17.41 -2.44 23.55
N GLY A 591 -17.55 -2.09 22.27
CA GLY A 591 -18.44 -1.01 21.83
C GLY A 591 -17.96 0.38 22.26
N LEU A 592 -18.89 1.26 22.62
CA LEU A 592 -18.68 2.69 22.90
C LEU A 592 -17.56 2.97 23.90
N ASN A 593 -17.32 2.10 24.88
CA ASN A 593 -16.19 2.23 25.81
C ASN A 593 -14.85 2.23 25.08
N SER A 594 -14.68 1.31 24.13
CA SER A 594 -13.47 1.24 23.30
C SER A 594 -13.46 2.30 22.21
N LEU A 595 -14.60 2.53 21.55
CA LEU A 595 -14.70 3.48 20.44
C LEU A 595 -14.40 4.91 20.89
N ASN A 596 -15.02 5.37 21.97
CA ASN A 596 -14.83 6.74 22.47
C ASN A 596 -13.46 6.98 23.10
N TYR A 597 -12.76 5.90 23.49
CA TYR A 597 -11.41 6.01 24.04
C TYR A 597 -10.34 6.02 22.95
N TYR A 598 -10.46 5.14 21.95
CA TYR A 598 -9.42 4.95 20.94
C TYR A 598 -9.64 5.74 19.65
N LEU A 599 -10.87 6.16 19.37
CA LEU A 599 -11.24 6.79 18.10
C LEU A 599 -11.81 8.20 18.30
N ALA A 600 -11.55 9.07 17.34
CA ALA A 600 -12.27 10.32 17.11
C ALA A 600 -12.67 10.42 15.63
N ASP A 601 -13.69 11.23 15.34
CA ASP A 601 -14.20 11.43 13.97
C ASP A 601 -14.53 10.10 13.27
N TYR A 602 -15.16 9.18 14.00
CA TYR A 602 -15.49 7.85 13.50
C TYR A 602 -16.96 7.73 13.08
N SER A 603 -17.23 6.90 12.07
CA SER A 603 -18.56 6.46 11.65
C SER A 603 -18.62 4.94 11.77
N ILE A 604 -19.52 4.43 12.61
CA ILE A 604 -19.77 2.98 12.71
C ILE A 604 -21.28 2.79 12.63
N THR A 605 -21.78 2.42 11.46
CA THR A 605 -23.23 2.37 11.22
C THR A 605 -23.58 1.35 10.13
N HIS A 606 -24.83 0.88 10.15
CA HIS A 606 -25.37 -0.06 9.16
C HIS A 606 -24.55 -1.34 8.99
N ASN A 607 -23.82 -1.73 10.02
CA ASN A 607 -23.19 -3.04 10.06
C ASN A 607 -24.16 -4.05 10.66
N VAL A 608 -24.21 -5.25 10.08
CA VAL A 608 -24.81 -6.42 10.70
C VAL A 608 -23.73 -7.10 11.54
N ILE A 609 -23.87 -7.04 12.86
CA ILE A 609 -22.99 -7.69 13.84
C ILE A 609 -23.77 -8.86 14.42
N ILE A 610 -23.60 -10.03 13.82
CA ILE A 610 -24.37 -11.24 14.15
C ILE A 610 -24.01 -11.69 15.56
N ASN A 611 -24.98 -11.66 16.46
CA ASN A 611 -24.82 -12.19 17.81
C ASN A 611 -24.82 -13.70 17.76
N ARG A 612 -23.95 -14.32 18.53
CA ARG A 612 -24.00 -15.77 18.73
C ARG A 612 -24.98 -16.09 19.85
N PRO A 613 -25.89 -17.07 19.67
CA PRO A 613 -26.84 -17.45 20.71
C PRO A 613 -26.17 -17.92 22.01
N CYS A 614 -24.92 -18.42 21.94
CA CYS A 614 -24.18 -18.96 23.09
C CYS A 614 -23.41 -17.90 23.91
N ASP A 615 -23.21 -16.70 23.38
CA ASP A 615 -22.35 -15.72 24.04
C ASP A 615 -23.11 -14.98 25.13
N LEU A 616 -22.60 -15.05 26.37
CA LEU A 616 -23.10 -14.30 27.51
C LEU A 616 -22.13 -13.15 27.82
N TYR A 617 -22.59 -11.91 27.64
CA TYR A 617 -21.86 -10.70 28.02
C TYR A 617 -22.50 -10.09 29.26
N TYR A 618 -21.77 -10.11 30.38
CA TYR A 618 -22.28 -9.66 31.69
C TYR A 618 -23.66 -10.25 32.05
N GLY A 619 -23.90 -11.52 31.70
CA GLY A 619 -25.16 -12.21 31.96
C GLY A 619 -26.28 -11.98 30.94
N GLN A 620 -26.03 -11.21 29.87
CA GLN A 620 -26.98 -10.98 28.77
C GLN A 620 -26.58 -11.78 27.52
N ARG A 621 -27.56 -12.29 26.78
CA ARG A 621 -27.33 -13.02 25.51
C ARG A 621 -26.96 -12.03 24.40
N GLY A 622 -25.82 -12.24 23.75
CA GLY A 622 -25.33 -11.41 22.65
C GLY A 622 -24.84 -10.02 23.08
N LEU A 623 -24.26 -9.28 22.14
CA LEU A 623 -23.84 -7.89 22.36
C LEU A 623 -25.08 -6.97 22.42
N PRO A 624 -25.23 -6.17 23.49
CA PRO A 624 -26.29 -5.16 23.57
C PRO A 624 -26.13 -4.10 22.48
N SER A 625 -27.20 -3.83 21.72
CA SER A 625 -27.19 -2.81 20.67
C SER A 625 -26.85 -1.41 21.19
N ALA A 626 -27.22 -1.11 22.44
CA ALA A 626 -26.91 0.15 23.13
C ALA A 626 -25.40 0.39 23.34
N TRP A 627 -24.55 -0.62 23.16
CA TRP A 627 -23.09 -0.46 23.22
C TRP A 627 -22.49 0.04 21.91
N TYR A 628 -23.28 0.25 20.86
CA TYR A 628 -22.80 0.72 19.57
C TYR A 628 -23.54 1.98 19.14
N PRO A 629 -22.95 2.79 18.24
CA PRO A 629 -23.68 3.89 17.62
C PRO A 629 -24.94 3.40 16.91
N ALA A 630 -25.93 4.28 16.80
CA ALA A 630 -27.21 3.95 16.17
C ALA A 630 -27.04 3.53 14.69
N GLY A 631 -27.98 2.71 14.22
CA GLY A 631 -28.03 2.20 12.84
C GLY A 631 -27.27 0.89 12.63
N ASN A 632 -26.60 0.31 13.63
CA ASN A 632 -26.08 -1.06 13.54
C ASN A 632 -27.15 -2.10 13.92
N PHE A 633 -27.03 -3.31 13.36
CA PHE A 633 -27.99 -4.40 13.52
C PHE A 633 -27.35 -5.59 14.25
N PHE A 634 -28.11 -6.23 15.13
CA PHE A 634 -27.63 -7.31 16.01
C PHE A 634 -28.54 -8.54 15.95
N PRO A 635 -28.63 -9.23 14.80
CA PRO A 635 -29.45 -10.45 14.67
C PRO A 635 -28.99 -11.52 15.67
N ASP A 636 -29.95 -12.25 16.25
CA ASP A 636 -29.68 -13.40 17.13
C ASP A 636 -29.42 -14.64 16.27
N GLY A 637 -28.15 -14.95 16.04
CA GLY A 637 -27.68 -16.08 15.26
C GLY A 637 -27.77 -15.92 13.75
N ASN A 638 -27.14 -16.87 13.04
CA ASN A 638 -27.05 -16.85 11.58
C ASN A 638 -28.40 -17.05 10.88
N SER A 639 -29.35 -17.75 11.52
CA SER A 639 -30.67 -18.03 10.94
C SER A 639 -31.56 -16.78 10.80
N SER A 640 -31.34 -15.76 11.62
CA SER A 640 -32.11 -14.50 11.57
C SER A 640 -31.57 -13.51 10.51
N VAL A 641 -30.43 -13.81 9.89
CA VAL A 641 -29.83 -12.99 8.84
C VAL A 641 -30.51 -13.19 7.48
N GLY A 642 -30.97 -14.42 7.20
CA GLY A 642 -31.54 -14.78 5.90
C GLY A 642 -30.49 -14.97 4.81
N PHE A 643 -29.47 -15.78 5.08
CA PHE A 643 -28.52 -16.24 4.06
C PHE A 643 -29.13 -17.25 3.10
N THR A 644 -28.59 -17.34 1.89
CA THR A 644 -29.00 -18.31 0.87
C THR A 644 -28.65 -19.74 1.29
N ASP A 645 -27.41 -20.00 1.72
CA ASP A 645 -26.99 -21.31 2.24
C ASP A 645 -25.74 -21.17 3.13
N TYR A 646 -25.97 -20.79 4.39
CA TYR A 646 -24.91 -20.54 5.37
C TYR A 646 -24.01 -21.76 5.62
N LEU A 647 -24.60 -22.96 5.74
CA LEU A 647 -23.85 -24.16 6.12
C LEU A 647 -22.87 -24.62 5.04
N ASN A 648 -23.12 -24.25 3.78
CA ASN A 648 -22.22 -24.51 2.66
C ASN A 648 -21.38 -23.28 2.25
N GLY A 649 -21.36 -22.23 3.07
CA GLY A 649 -20.54 -21.03 2.84
C GLY A 649 -21.11 -20.04 1.82
N ASN A 650 -22.39 -20.16 1.45
CA ASN A 650 -23.06 -19.18 0.60
C ASN A 650 -23.75 -18.11 1.47
N TYR A 651 -23.00 -17.05 1.76
CA TYR A 651 -23.43 -15.94 2.59
C TYR A 651 -24.19 -14.83 1.83
N ARG A 652 -24.66 -15.09 0.61
CA ARG A 652 -25.51 -14.15 -0.12
C ARG A 652 -26.85 -13.96 0.62
N LEU A 653 -27.27 -12.72 0.79
CA LEU A 653 -28.56 -12.42 1.40
C LEU A 653 -29.71 -12.84 0.47
N LEU A 654 -30.74 -13.45 1.05
CA LEU A 654 -32.03 -13.67 0.37
C LEU A 654 -32.72 -12.33 0.15
N SER A 655 -33.56 -12.24 -0.89
CA SER A 655 -34.40 -11.04 -1.11
C SER A 655 -35.38 -10.76 0.04
N SER A 656 -35.68 -11.77 0.86
CA SER A 656 -36.48 -11.66 2.07
C SER A 656 -35.68 -11.26 3.32
N SER A 657 -34.35 -11.16 3.22
CA SER A 657 -33.51 -10.73 4.34
C SER A 657 -33.87 -9.27 4.69
N PRO A 658 -33.98 -8.93 5.99
CA PRO A 658 -34.15 -7.54 6.41
C PRO A 658 -32.91 -6.67 6.10
N TYR A 659 -31.79 -7.28 5.69
CA TYR A 659 -30.53 -6.62 5.38
C TYR A 659 -30.28 -6.48 3.87
N HIS A 660 -31.20 -6.97 3.03
CA HIS A 660 -31.21 -6.75 1.60
C HIS A 660 -31.54 -5.28 1.30
N ASN A 661 -30.72 -4.61 0.49
CA ASN A 661 -30.81 -3.17 0.18
C ASN A 661 -30.85 -2.23 1.40
N ALA A 662 -30.37 -2.69 2.56
CA ALA A 662 -30.45 -1.96 3.82
C ALA A 662 -29.21 -1.10 4.14
N GLY A 663 -28.17 -1.14 3.31
CA GLY A 663 -26.98 -0.32 3.48
C GLY A 663 -27.26 1.17 3.31
N THR A 664 -26.35 2.01 3.81
CA THR A 664 -26.46 3.49 3.68
C THR A 664 -26.53 3.98 2.23
N ASP A 665 -26.13 3.14 1.27
CA ASP A 665 -26.15 3.40 -0.17
C ASP A 665 -27.28 2.67 -0.91
N GLY A 666 -28.24 2.09 -0.19
CA GLY A 666 -29.37 1.33 -0.74
C GLY A 666 -28.99 -0.04 -1.32
N LYS A 667 -27.76 -0.54 -1.05
CA LYS A 667 -27.32 -1.88 -1.43
C LYS A 667 -27.38 -2.85 -0.26
N ASP A 668 -27.14 -4.12 -0.54
CA ASP A 668 -26.99 -5.15 0.48
C ASP A 668 -25.88 -4.79 1.50
N ILE A 669 -26.15 -5.08 2.76
CA ILE A 669 -25.11 -5.07 3.80
C ILE A 669 -24.23 -6.29 3.59
N GLY A 670 -22.90 -6.08 3.57
CA GLY A 670 -21.92 -7.08 3.17
C GLY A 670 -21.54 -6.98 1.68
N PRO A 671 -20.88 -8.02 1.13
CA PRO A 671 -20.36 -7.96 -0.23
C PRO A 671 -21.44 -7.98 -1.33
N ASP A 672 -21.20 -7.19 -2.37
CA ASP A 672 -21.71 -7.41 -3.73
C ASP A 672 -21.04 -8.68 -4.30
N TRP A 673 -21.72 -9.80 -4.12
CA TRP A 673 -21.26 -11.13 -4.50
C TRP A 673 -21.04 -11.28 -6.00
N ASP A 674 -21.82 -10.59 -6.85
CA ASP A 674 -21.67 -10.72 -8.30
C ASP A 674 -20.35 -10.07 -8.75
N LYS A 675 -20.02 -8.90 -8.21
CA LYS A 675 -18.72 -8.26 -8.45
C LYS A 675 -17.56 -9.06 -7.85
N LEU A 676 -17.71 -9.55 -6.62
CA LEU A 676 -16.68 -10.32 -5.95
C LEU A 676 -16.37 -11.61 -6.72
N ASN A 677 -17.40 -12.38 -7.08
CA ASN A 677 -17.26 -13.63 -7.83
C ASN A 677 -16.69 -13.38 -9.24
N ALA A 678 -17.16 -12.34 -9.94
CA ALA A 678 -16.62 -11.99 -11.25
C ALA A 678 -15.13 -11.60 -11.17
N ALA A 679 -14.74 -10.83 -10.15
CA ALA A 679 -13.34 -10.41 -9.98
C ALA A 679 -12.42 -11.58 -9.59
N THR A 680 -12.92 -12.57 -8.85
CA THR A 680 -12.13 -13.69 -8.31
C THR A 680 -12.27 -15.00 -9.09
N ALA A 681 -13.13 -15.06 -10.11
CA ALA A 681 -13.49 -16.27 -10.86
C ALA A 681 -12.27 -17.10 -11.30
N HIS A 682 -11.19 -16.44 -11.69
CA HIS A 682 -10.00 -17.07 -12.25
C HIS A 682 -8.76 -16.97 -11.35
N ALA A 683 -8.91 -16.45 -10.13
CA ALA A 683 -7.78 -16.28 -9.23
C ALA A 683 -7.13 -17.64 -8.90
N VAL A 684 -7.94 -18.67 -8.59
CA VAL A 684 -7.45 -20.00 -8.17
C VAL A 684 -7.06 -20.90 -9.35
N ASP A 685 -7.87 -20.96 -10.41
CA ASP A 685 -7.57 -21.84 -11.55
C ASP A 685 -6.55 -21.22 -12.53
N GLY A 686 -6.44 -19.89 -12.56
CA GLY A 686 -5.57 -19.14 -13.46
C GLY A 686 -6.06 -19.09 -14.91
N ASN A 687 -7.31 -19.50 -15.18
CA ASN A 687 -7.86 -19.62 -16.53
C ASN A 687 -8.57 -18.34 -16.98
N SER A 688 -7.78 -17.43 -17.54
CA SER A 688 -8.17 -16.28 -18.38
C SER A 688 -8.72 -15.03 -17.68
N TYR A 689 -7.95 -13.95 -17.87
CA TYR A 689 -8.52 -12.65 -18.23
C TYR A 689 -8.53 -12.62 -19.75
N ALA A 690 -9.72 -12.60 -20.38
CA ALA A 690 -9.85 -12.61 -21.83
C ALA A 690 -9.00 -11.53 -22.52
N SER A 691 -8.53 -11.79 -23.75
CA SER A 691 -7.94 -10.75 -24.60
C SER A 691 -8.97 -10.26 -25.59
N TYR A 692 -8.93 -8.96 -25.88
CA TYR A 692 -9.90 -8.26 -26.69
C TYR A 692 -9.24 -7.46 -27.81
N THR A 693 -9.89 -7.42 -28.96
CA THR A 693 -9.46 -6.60 -30.10
C THR A 693 -10.06 -5.20 -30.02
N LEU A 694 -9.28 -4.19 -30.43
CA LEU A 694 -9.77 -2.83 -30.61
C LEU A 694 -9.58 -2.42 -32.07
N VAL A 695 -10.70 -2.32 -32.78
CA VAL A 695 -10.75 -1.85 -34.17
C VAL A 695 -11.05 -0.36 -34.17
N VAL A 696 -10.21 0.43 -34.84
CA VAL A 696 -10.43 1.88 -35.01
C VAL A 696 -10.64 2.24 -36.47
N ALA A 697 -11.58 3.14 -36.72
CA ALA A 697 -11.87 3.67 -38.06
C ALA A 697 -11.81 5.21 -38.05
N ALA A 698 -11.35 5.79 -39.15
CA ALA A 698 -11.35 7.24 -39.36
C ALA A 698 -11.45 7.55 -40.86
N GLN A 699 -12.40 8.43 -41.21
CA GLN A 699 -12.46 9.05 -42.53
C GLN A 699 -12.10 10.53 -42.39
N ASN A 700 -11.29 11.07 -43.30
CA ASN A 700 -10.82 12.48 -43.27
C ASN A 700 -9.94 12.85 -42.07
N GLY A 701 -9.29 11.85 -41.48
CA GLY A 701 -8.31 11.98 -40.42
C GLY A 701 -7.65 10.63 -40.15
N MET A 702 -6.95 10.53 -39.03
CA MET A 702 -6.35 9.29 -38.55
C MET A 702 -6.59 9.13 -37.04
N VAL A 703 -6.54 7.89 -36.57
CA VAL A 703 -6.55 7.54 -35.15
C VAL A 703 -5.25 6.81 -34.82
N THR A 704 -4.55 7.26 -33.78
CA THR A 704 -3.44 6.53 -33.20
C THR A 704 -3.89 5.86 -31.91
N LYS A 705 -3.50 4.59 -31.70
CA LYS A 705 -3.70 3.85 -30.46
C LYS A 705 -2.44 3.95 -29.60
N ASN A 706 -2.59 4.11 -28.29
CA ASN A 706 -1.50 3.99 -27.34
C ASN A 706 -1.96 3.21 -26.09
N PRO A 707 -1.48 1.97 -25.87
CA PRO A 707 -0.57 1.24 -26.75
C PRO A 707 -1.24 0.76 -28.06
N ASP A 708 -0.46 0.59 -29.14
CA ASP A 708 -0.93 0.04 -30.43
C ASP A 708 -0.61 -1.45 -30.52
N TRP A 709 -1.53 -2.30 -30.07
CA TRP A 709 -1.41 -3.75 -30.11
C TRP A 709 -2.51 -4.41 -30.93
N THR A 710 -2.23 -5.66 -31.30
CA THR A 710 -3.17 -6.53 -32.01
C THR A 710 -4.31 -7.02 -31.10
N SER A 711 -4.04 -7.18 -29.80
CA SER A 711 -5.02 -7.47 -28.77
C SER A 711 -4.61 -6.86 -27.42
N TYR A 712 -5.58 -6.73 -26.53
CA TYR A 712 -5.44 -6.11 -25.22
C TYR A 712 -6.03 -7.03 -24.15
N ARG A 713 -5.36 -7.17 -23.01
CA ARG A 713 -5.93 -7.94 -21.89
C ARG A 713 -7.21 -7.27 -21.40
N ALA A 714 -8.12 -8.06 -20.85
CA ALA A 714 -9.26 -7.53 -20.12
C ALA A 714 -8.80 -6.51 -19.07
N ASN A 715 -9.50 -5.38 -19.04
CA ASN A 715 -9.25 -4.20 -18.22
C ASN A 715 -8.00 -3.37 -18.58
N SER A 716 -7.27 -3.70 -19.65
CA SER A 716 -6.26 -2.80 -20.22
C SER A 716 -6.89 -1.49 -20.69
N GLN A 717 -6.11 -0.41 -20.66
CA GLN A 717 -6.57 0.91 -21.10
C GLN A 717 -5.85 1.32 -22.37
N VAL A 718 -6.61 1.72 -23.39
CA VAL A 718 -6.08 2.20 -24.66
C VAL A 718 -6.46 3.66 -24.84
N THR A 719 -5.47 4.53 -25.00
CA THR A 719 -5.70 5.93 -25.37
C THR A 719 -5.76 6.06 -26.88
N LEU A 720 -6.88 6.59 -27.38
CA LEU A 720 -7.12 6.93 -28.77
C LEU A 720 -6.93 8.43 -28.98
N THR A 721 -6.08 8.81 -29.93
CA THR A 721 -5.91 10.21 -30.33
C THR A 721 -6.34 10.37 -31.78
N ALA A 722 -7.34 11.22 -32.00
CA ALA A 722 -7.80 11.59 -33.34
C ALA A 722 -7.01 12.80 -33.87
N LYS A 723 -6.45 12.69 -35.07
CA LYS A 723 -5.79 13.79 -35.79
C LYS A 723 -6.51 14.02 -37.12
N ALA A 724 -7.05 15.23 -37.31
CA ALA A 724 -7.76 15.60 -38.52
C ALA A 724 -6.80 15.80 -39.70
N ASN A 725 -7.25 15.47 -40.92
CA ASN A 725 -6.57 15.90 -42.13
C ASN A 725 -6.80 17.40 -42.37
N ALA A 726 -5.99 18.01 -43.24
CA ALA A 726 -6.18 19.40 -43.65
C ALA A 726 -7.61 19.63 -44.19
N GLY A 727 -8.26 20.71 -43.76
CA GLY A 727 -9.64 21.04 -44.14
C GLY A 727 -10.73 20.38 -43.29
N TYR A 728 -10.36 19.60 -42.26
CA TYR A 728 -11.32 18.95 -41.36
C TYR A 728 -11.00 19.28 -39.89
N ARG A 729 -12.01 19.13 -39.02
CA ARG A 729 -11.85 19.14 -37.56
C ARG A 729 -12.51 17.93 -36.93
N PHE A 730 -11.92 17.44 -35.83
CA PHE A 730 -12.53 16.39 -35.03
C PHE A 730 -13.88 16.84 -34.47
N SER A 731 -14.88 15.97 -34.53
CA SER A 731 -16.26 16.25 -34.09
C SER A 731 -16.72 15.36 -32.93
N GLY A 732 -16.18 14.15 -32.81
CA GLY A 732 -16.49 13.23 -31.73
C GLY A 732 -16.17 11.78 -32.08
N TRP A 733 -16.28 10.90 -31.09
CA TRP A 733 -16.19 9.45 -31.21
C TRP A 733 -17.59 8.84 -31.35
N SER A 734 -17.68 7.67 -31.99
CA SER A 734 -18.89 6.85 -32.07
C SER A 734 -18.55 5.36 -32.13
N GLY A 735 -19.55 4.49 -31.93
CA GLY A 735 -19.38 3.04 -31.87
C GLY A 735 -19.42 2.55 -30.42
N ASP A 736 -18.42 1.76 -30.00
CA ASP A 736 -18.30 1.27 -28.62
C ASP A 736 -17.84 2.34 -27.61
N ALA A 737 -17.57 3.57 -28.06
CA ALA A 737 -17.33 4.74 -27.24
C ALA A 737 -17.85 6.00 -27.94
N GLU A 738 -18.34 6.96 -27.15
CA GLU A 738 -18.96 8.19 -27.63
C GLU A 738 -18.39 9.43 -26.91
N GLY A 739 -18.65 10.61 -27.46
CA GLY A 739 -18.27 11.90 -26.87
C GLY A 739 -17.18 12.64 -27.64
N SER A 740 -16.82 13.83 -27.16
CA SER A 740 -15.91 14.74 -27.87
C SER A 740 -14.52 14.87 -27.26
N SER A 741 -14.24 14.15 -26.16
CA SER A 741 -12.92 14.15 -25.51
C SER A 741 -11.86 13.57 -26.44
N ASN A 742 -10.81 14.32 -26.74
CA ASN A 742 -9.69 13.85 -27.55
C ASN A 742 -8.39 14.34 -26.90
N PRO A 743 -7.54 13.45 -26.36
CA PRO A 743 -7.61 11.98 -26.45
C PRO A 743 -8.79 11.32 -25.70
N LEU A 744 -9.14 10.09 -26.09
CA LEU A 744 -10.15 9.23 -25.45
C LEU A 744 -9.48 7.99 -24.84
N THR A 745 -9.72 7.74 -23.55
CA THR A 745 -9.27 6.50 -22.89
C THR A 745 -10.37 5.44 -22.92
N VAL A 746 -10.04 4.25 -23.41
CA VAL A 746 -10.95 3.11 -23.60
C VAL A 746 -10.51 1.95 -22.71
N MET A 747 -11.40 1.44 -21.87
CA MET A 747 -11.16 0.22 -21.10
C MET A 747 -11.56 -1.01 -21.92
N MET A 748 -10.66 -1.97 -22.06
CA MET A 748 -10.89 -3.17 -22.85
C MET A 748 -11.61 -4.23 -22.01
N ASP A 749 -12.94 -4.25 -22.06
CA ASP A 749 -13.82 -5.20 -21.35
C ASP A 749 -14.50 -6.23 -22.27
N ARG A 750 -14.39 -6.02 -23.59
CA ARG A 750 -14.80 -6.89 -24.70
C ARG A 750 -14.10 -6.42 -25.98
N ASN A 751 -14.28 -7.13 -27.09
CA ASN A 751 -13.90 -6.61 -28.41
C ASN A 751 -14.65 -5.30 -28.68
N LYS A 752 -13.95 -4.28 -29.19
CA LYS A 752 -14.51 -2.95 -29.44
C LYS A 752 -14.23 -2.45 -30.85
N SER A 753 -15.17 -1.69 -31.40
CA SER A 753 -15.04 -0.93 -32.64
C SER A 753 -15.39 0.54 -32.40
N ILE A 754 -14.42 1.45 -32.63
CA ILE A 754 -14.57 2.90 -32.36
C ILE A 754 -14.21 3.70 -33.61
N THR A 755 -15.05 4.67 -33.96
CA THR A 755 -14.84 5.55 -35.11
C THR A 755 -14.59 6.99 -34.67
N ALA A 756 -13.53 7.62 -35.19
CA ALA A 756 -13.31 9.07 -35.09
C ALA A 756 -14.04 9.81 -36.20
N ASN A 757 -14.96 10.70 -35.83
CA ASN A 757 -15.75 11.49 -36.77
C ASN A 757 -15.11 12.86 -36.98
N PHE A 758 -14.98 13.26 -38.24
CA PHE A 758 -14.43 14.56 -38.65
C PHE A 758 -15.44 15.30 -39.52
N ILE A 759 -15.52 16.62 -39.33
CA ILE A 759 -16.37 17.49 -40.16
C ILE A 759 -15.52 18.48 -40.94
N ASP A 760 -15.94 18.75 -42.17
CA ASP A 760 -15.29 19.69 -43.08
C ASP A 760 -15.39 21.12 -42.50
N THR A 761 -14.24 21.79 -42.40
CA THR A 761 -14.15 23.17 -41.88
C THR A 761 -14.52 24.22 -42.93
N MET A 762 -14.64 23.83 -44.20
CA MET A 762 -14.98 24.68 -45.34
C MET A 762 -16.42 24.45 -45.83
N ALA A 763 -17.16 23.50 -45.24
CA ALA A 763 -18.55 23.28 -45.60
C ALA A 763 -19.42 24.51 -45.27
N PRO A 764 -20.25 25.01 -46.21
CA PRO A 764 -21.09 26.17 -45.97
C PRO A 764 -22.07 25.91 -44.81
N LYS A 765 -22.19 26.86 -43.88
CA LYS A 765 -23.22 26.85 -42.83
C LYS A 765 -24.58 26.67 -43.50
N ALA A 766 -25.35 25.66 -43.06
CA ALA A 766 -26.73 25.50 -43.50
C ALA A 766 -27.50 26.81 -43.29
N PRO A 767 -28.35 27.24 -44.24
CA PRO A 767 -29.08 28.51 -44.12
C PRO A 767 -29.94 28.49 -42.86
N SER A 768 -29.72 29.46 -41.96
CA SER A 768 -30.68 29.75 -40.90
C SER A 768 -32.01 30.14 -41.54
N ASN A 769 -33.06 29.39 -41.23
CA ASN A 769 -34.43 29.60 -41.70
C ASN A 769 -34.78 31.09 -41.85
N LEU A 770 -34.91 31.53 -43.11
CA LEU A 770 -35.54 32.79 -43.46
C LEU A 770 -36.99 32.75 -42.97
N ARG A 771 -37.33 33.61 -42.00
CA ARG A 771 -38.72 34.02 -41.79
C ARG A 771 -39.16 34.77 -43.04
N VAL A 772 -40.07 34.17 -43.81
CA VAL A 772 -40.87 34.90 -44.79
C VAL A 772 -41.90 35.73 -44.01
N LYS A 773 -42.03 37.00 -44.40
CA LYS A 773 -42.91 38.01 -43.80
C LYS A 773 -44.38 37.59 -43.78
#